data_AF-A0A812WKG0-F1
#
_entry.id   AF-A0A812WKG0-F1
#
_cell.length_a   1.000
_cell.length_b   1.000
_cell.length_c   1.000
_cell.angle_alpha   90.00
_cell.angle_beta   90.00
_cell.angle_gamma   90.00
#
_symmetry.space_group_name_H-M   'P 1'
#
loop_
_entity.id
_entity.type
_entity.pdbx_description
1 polymer ?
#
loop_
_entity_poly.entity_id
_entity_poly.type
_entity_poly.pdbx_seq_one_letter_code
_entity_poly.pdbx_strand_id
1 'polypeptide(L)'
;VGKCYHKLLRRRVGGVLEEALHEFHLGARKNAPVLFPALYIHGFLRRARQKKHSAAILFLDMQSAYYRVIRELAVGHVSSDDAVIHVFRFFDIGPDEMQEFATMIQQGGMMQDCGMPAAARHLAKDLLHRSWFVTRHGSDAQINSTHAGSRPGESWADVVFSFVLSKILTQIMEHATAENLLTELSVDVEGGIYTTAPDMEKVQAQDCTWADDCAFPLSDSGPNRLVCKTSRLGSIVLDYCQRHGMTPNLKPKKTAFILAIRGQGSQKTKRRWFQRGERHLHLADLDLRVNVMSQYVHLGGLVDTDMRLCGEARRRLGMAQAAFDAGKSLLFTNMSIPLHVRASLFCSSVVSTFFNLALWTEGTEAWHKMETGFSRLLRGLLSKTYKGDLLYKVAPPAVHILTGVLPLTYIARKVGRKGLWAVLQEEQTWLQQVQRDLAWLVGDSEDWPGLREQSWPEWHNLLGGSMPWVKRRVRSRMDQEMKRFRSSYVVLICLWALWRRASVKTAGDEEHQWTFMDEQLSAKYRAVVQGTLKLYQAGSFAREMAPGIGSRRWRQHAEEDYTLAVPQQNSLPESSGTIIGCLQQCLAKFPLYPTEMEELTNHVAGELQVLQRAGVADQWSTETIAAIKNALQTFDGFTWSHVELQAGDKPVTTLRNFQREVEDVNWRALCQESYHLDETPKACLKLAEDWEAALSSESGLADVAAVQGSYWTLVPEELKVAWDATRTGVAVQLCAPATFWCSPLSRPFAHLREFSAT
;
A
#
# COMPACT_ATOMS: atom_id res chain seq x y z
N VAL A 1 -36.98 -15.19 5.99
CA VAL A 1 -37.35 -15.32 7.44
C VAL A 1 -36.25 -15.98 8.26
N GLY A 2 -35.81 -17.22 7.96
CA GLY A 2 -34.75 -17.91 8.72
C GLY A 2 -33.47 -17.09 8.95
N LYS A 3 -32.88 -16.50 7.89
CA LYS A 3 -31.70 -15.62 8.02
C LYS A 3 -31.89 -14.44 8.97
N CYS A 4 -33.10 -13.85 9.00
CA CYS A 4 -33.44 -12.75 9.92
C CYS A 4 -33.50 -13.25 11.36
N TYR A 5 -34.11 -14.42 11.56
CA TYR A 5 -34.17 -15.08 12.87
C TYR A 5 -32.77 -15.42 13.41
N HIS A 6 -31.89 -15.98 12.56
CA HIS A 6 -30.51 -16.33 12.96
C HIS A 6 -29.71 -15.08 13.32
N LYS A 7 -29.92 -13.98 12.59
CA LYS A 7 -29.29 -12.67 12.87
C LYS A 7 -29.77 -12.09 14.20
N LEU A 8 -31.06 -12.24 14.54
CA LEU A 8 -31.62 -11.82 15.82
C LEU A 8 -31.00 -12.63 16.97
N LEU A 9 -30.94 -13.96 16.83
CA LEU A 9 -30.35 -14.84 17.84
C LEU A 9 -28.88 -14.50 18.08
N ARG A 10 -28.08 -14.36 17.01
CA ARG A 10 -26.68 -13.89 17.07
C ARG A 10 -26.56 -12.59 17.86
N ARG A 11 -27.41 -11.60 17.58
CA ARG A 11 -27.36 -10.31 18.28
C ARG A 11 -27.62 -10.46 19.77
N ARG A 12 -28.53 -11.35 20.18
CA ARG A 12 -28.86 -11.61 21.59
C ARG A 12 -27.73 -12.30 22.34
N VAL A 13 -27.05 -13.27 21.72
CA VAL A 13 -25.95 -14.00 22.36
C VAL A 13 -24.59 -13.33 22.22
N GLY A 14 -24.49 -12.25 21.45
CA GLY A 14 -23.21 -11.67 21.06
C GLY A 14 -22.34 -11.21 22.24
N GLY A 15 -22.93 -10.79 23.37
CA GLY A 15 -22.17 -10.46 24.58
C GLY A 15 -21.49 -11.69 25.20
N VAL A 16 -22.25 -12.76 25.41
CA VAL A 16 -21.74 -14.05 25.91
C VAL A 16 -20.69 -14.64 24.97
N LEU A 17 -20.88 -14.51 23.66
CA LEU A 17 -19.87 -14.93 22.68
C LEU A 17 -18.56 -14.15 22.87
N GLU A 18 -18.61 -12.81 23.02
CA GLU A 18 -17.39 -12.00 23.18
C GLU A 18 -16.58 -12.34 24.45
N GLU A 19 -17.25 -12.77 25.52
CA GLU A 19 -16.64 -13.22 26.77
C GLU A 19 -16.04 -14.64 26.66
N ALA A 20 -16.69 -15.51 25.89
CA ALA A 20 -16.28 -16.90 25.69
C ALA A 20 -15.12 -17.11 24.70
N LEU A 21 -14.91 -16.13 23.82
CA LEU A 21 -13.88 -16.22 22.79
C LEU A 21 -12.48 -16.05 23.40
N HIS A 22 -11.54 -16.83 22.89
CA HIS A 22 -10.11 -16.62 23.08
C HIS A 22 -9.75 -15.15 22.75
N GLU A 23 -8.82 -14.55 23.50
CA GLU A 23 -8.56 -13.10 23.50
C GLU A 23 -8.28 -12.57 22.08
N PHE A 24 -7.49 -13.32 21.30
CA PHE A 24 -7.10 -12.97 19.93
C PHE A 24 -7.88 -13.72 18.84
N HIS A 25 -9.05 -14.28 19.17
CA HIS A 25 -10.03 -14.75 18.19
C HIS A 25 -10.86 -13.58 17.65
N LEU A 26 -10.29 -12.85 16.69
CA LEU A 26 -10.77 -11.55 16.24
C LEU A 26 -11.88 -11.63 15.19
N GLY A 27 -11.96 -12.72 14.40
CA GLY A 27 -12.95 -12.87 13.33
C GLY A 27 -14.42 -12.89 13.80
N ALA A 28 -14.66 -13.32 15.03
CA ALA A 28 -16.00 -13.43 15.60
C ALA A 28 -16.39 -12.26 16.53
N ARG A 29 -15.42 -11.41 16.89
CA ARG A 29 -15.61 -10.27 17.79
C ARG A 29 -16.17 -9.05 17.06
N LYS A 30 -17.01 -8.28 17.74
CA LYS A 30 -17.45 -6.97 17.23
C LYS A 30 -16.29 -5.99 17.27
N ASN A 31 -16.25 -5.06 16.32
CA ASN A 31 -15.25 -3.99 16.24
C ASN A 31 -13.79 -4.47 16.13
N ALA A 32 -13.55 -5.74 15.83
CA ALA A 32 -12.25 -6.29 15.52
C ALA A 32 -12.11 -6.40 13.99
N PRO A 33 -11.45 -5.45 13.31
CA PRO A 33 -11.20 -5.58 11.88
C PRO A 33 -10.08 -6.60 11.63
N VAL A 34 -10.11 -7.22 10.45
CA VAL A 34 -9.04 -8.07 9.89
C VAL A 34 -7.66 -7.39 9.87
N LEU A 35 -7.63 -6.06 9.96
CA LEU A 35 -6.41 -5.28 10.16
C LEU A 35 -5.66 -5.69 11.43
N PHE A 36 -6.36 -6.00 12.51
CA PHE A 36 -5.73 -6.28 13.81
C PHE A 36 -4.83 -7.52 13.80
N PRO A 37 -5.29 -8.72 13.39
CA PRO A 37 -4.41 -9.89 13.31
C PRO A 37 -3.25 -9.68 12.31
N ALA A 38 -3.49 -8.98 11.20
CA ALA A 38 -2.41 -8.64 10.26
C ALA A 38 -1.36 -7.70 10.89
N LEU A 39 -1.82 -6.70 11.65
CA LEU A 39 -0.95 -5.74 12.36
C LEU A 39 -0.15 -6.43 13.47
N TYR A 40 -0.76 -7.37 14.19
CA TYR A 40 -0.09 -8.18 15.21
C TYR A 40 1.11 -8.92 14.64
N ILE A 41 0.91 -9.67 13.55
CA ILE A 41 1.98 -10.42 12.87
C ILE A 41 3.06 -9.51 12.31
N HIS A 42 2.66 -8.39 11.68
CA HIS A 42 3.61 -7.42 11.13
C HIS A 42 4.48 -6.79 12.23
N GLY A 43 3.85 -6.33 13.32
CA GLY A 43 4.53 -5.76 14.48
C GLY A 43 5.48 -6.77 15.12
N PHE A 44 5.05 -8.03 15.25
CA PHE A 44 5.85 -9.07 15.88
C PHE A 44 7.15 -9.35 15.12
N LEU A 45 7.08 -9.47 13.79
CA LEU A 45 8.25 -9.68 12.94
C LEU A 45 9.19 -8.47 12.91
N ARG A 46 8.65 -7.24 12.88
CA ARG A 46 9.45 -6.01 12.97
C ARG A 46 10.17 -5.90 14.30
N ARG A 47 9.46 -6.14 15.41
CA ARG A 47 10.03 -6.23 16.76
C ARG A 47 11.18 -7.21 16.83
N ALA A 48 10.98 -8.45 16.35
CA ALA A 48 12.03 -9.45 16.36
C ALA A 48 13.26 -9.03 15.53
N ARG A 49 13.04 -8.36 14.39
CA ARG A 49 14.12 -7.79 13.57
C ARG A 49 14.87 -6.67 14.30
N GLN A 50 14.17 -5.74 14.95
CA GLN A 50 14.79 -4.66 15.75
C GLN A 50 15.65 -5.24 16.88
N LYS A 51 15.15 -6.26 17.59
CA LYS A 51 15.88 -6.98 18.65
C LYS A 51 16.96 -7.93 18.13
N LYS A 52 17.11 -8.08 16.81
CA LYS A 52 18.01 -9.08 16.15
C LYS A 52 17.72 -10.53 16.58
N HIS A 53 16.51 -10.82 17.04
CA HIS A 53 16.06 -12.16 17.40
C HIS A 53 15.69 -12.95 16.13
N SER A 54 15.79 -14.28 16.24
CA SER A 54 15.14 -15.15 15.27
C SER A 54 13.63 -15.13 15.51
N ALA A 55 12.82 -15.19 14.45
CA ALA A 55 11.37 -15.29 14.56
C ALA A 55 10.78 -16.40 13.68
N ALA A 56 9.66 -16.95 14.11
CA ALA A 56 8.87 -17.94 13.39
C ALA A 56 7.39 -17.57 13.45
N ILE A 57 6.64 -17.89 12.41
CA ILE A 57 5.17 -17.88 12.45
C ILE A 57 4.68 -19.17 11.82
N LEU A 58 3.83 -19.91 12.54
CA LEU A 58 3.02 -20.97 11.95
C LEU A 58 1.72 -20.36 11.45
N PHE A 59 1.45 -20.46 10.15
CA PHE A 59 0.13 -20.22 9.60
C PHE A 59 -0.60 -21.55 9.47
N LEU A 60 -1.78 -21.64 10.07
CA LEU A 60 -2.65 -22.82 10.05
C LEU A 60 -3.82 -22.55 9.09
N ASP A 61 -4.03 -23.46 8.14
CA ASP A 61 -5.19 -23.51 7.25
C ASP A 61 -5.89 -24.85 7.48
N MET A 62 -7.19 -24.84 7.74
CA MET A 62 -7.99 -26.04 8.01
C MET A 62 -8.82 -26.45 6.80
N GLN A 63 -8.87 -27.75 6.49
CA GLN A 63 -9.65 -28.23 5.36
C GLN A 63 -11.15 -28.19 5.68
N SER A 64 -11.92 -27.43 4.91
CA SER A 64 -13.38 -27.38 5.01
C SER A 64 -13.88 -27.11 6.45
N ALA A 65 -13.23 -26.19 7.16
CA ALA A 65 -13.36 -25.99 8.61
C ALA A 65 -14.82 -25.92 9.09
N TYR A 66 -15.66 -25.11 8.42
CA TYR A 66 -17.08 -24.96 8.74
C TYR A 66 -17.90 -26.25 8.58
N TYR A 67 -17.48 -27.20 7.75
CA TYR A 67 -18.19 -28.47 7.54
C TYR A 67 -17.75 -29.57 8.50
N ARG A 68 -16.60 -29.41 9.15
CA ARG A 68 -16.01 -30.40 10.06
C ARG A 68 -16.35 -30.16 11.54
N VAL A 69 -17.27 -29.24 11.82
CA VAL A 69 -17.69 -28.91 13.18
C VAL A 69 -18.61 -29.98 13.75
N ILE A 70 -18.26 -30.53 14.90
CA ILE A 70 -19.15 -31.40 15.68
C ILE A 70 -20.12 -30.50 16.45
N ARG A 71 -21.38 -30.50 16.03
CA ARG A 71 -22.40 -29.55 16.53
C ARG A 71 -22.66 -29.76 18.01
N GLU A 72 -22.67 -31.02 18.42
CA GLU A 72 -22.96 -31.47 19.77
C GLU A 72 -21.92 -30.96 20.77
N LEU A 73 -20.66 -30.78 20.35
CA LEU A 73 -19.66 -30.15 21.20
C LEU A 73 -20.03 -28.70 21.54
N ALA A 74 -20.61 -27.96 20.59
CA ALA A 74 -20.97 -26.57 20.80
C ALA A 74 -22.24 -26.41 21.66
N VAL A 75 -23.32 -27.09 21.31
CA VAL A 75 -24.65 -26.86 21.92
C VAL A 75 -25.10 -27.94 22.90
N GLY A 76 -24.31 -29.00 23.09
CA GLY A 76 -24.69 -30.21 23.81
C GLY A 76 -25.52 -31.16 22.95
N HIS A 77 -26.18 -32.15 23.57
CA HIS A 77 -26.96 -33.17 22.86
C HIS A 77 -27.98 -32.56 21.85
N VAL A 78 -27.78 -32.80 20.56
CA VAL A 78 -28.64 -32.34 19.43
C VAL A 78 -29.39 -33.49 18.79
N SER A 79 -28.82 -34.69 18.77
CA SER A 79 -29.28 -35.87 18.02
C SER A 79 -29.02 -37.16 18.82
N SER A 80 -29.33 -38.35 18.31
CA SER A 80 -29.11 -39.61 19.05
C SER A 80 -27.62 -39.96 19.23
N ASP A 81 -27.30 -40.78 20.22
CA ASP A 81 -25.92 -41.21 20.50
C ASP A 81 -25.29 -41.92 19.29
N ASP A 82 -26.07 -42.68 18.52
CA ASP A 82 -25.61 -43.29 17.25
C ASP A 82 -25.15 -42.26 16.21
N ALA A 83 -25.81 -41.10 16.13
CA ALA A 83 -25.42 -40.03 15.23
C ALA A 83 -24.13 -39.35 15.69
N VAL A 84 -23.94 -39.18 17.00
CA VAL A 84 -22.69 -38.67 17.58
C VAL A 84 -21.52 -39.62 17.30
N ILE A 85 -21.73 -40.92 17.54
CA ILE A 85 -20.72 -41.96 17.26
C ILE A 85 -20.39 -41.99 15.76
N HIS A 86 -21.38 -41.86 14.89
CA HIS A 86 -21.16 -41.79 13.45
C HIS A 86 -20.31 -40.57 13.05
N VAL A 87 -20.58 -39.41 13.65
CA VAL A 87 -19.79 -38.19 13.42
C VAL A 87 -18.36 -38.33 13.93
N PHE A 88 -18.15 -38.91 15.12
CA PHE A 88 -16.81 -39.15 15.65
C PHE A 88 -15.99 -40.11 14.78
N ARG A 89 -16.61 -41.19 14.30
CA ARG A 89 -15.97 -42.11 13.33
C ARG A 89 -15.67 -41.41 12.00
N PHE A 90 -16.58 -40.57 11.51
CA PHE A 90 -16.37 -39.82 10.26
C PHE A 90 -15.19 -38.84 10.36
N PHE A 91 -14.95 -38.28 11.54
CA PHE A 91 -13.82 -37.37 11.78
C PHE A 91 -12.55 -38.05 12.29
N ASP A 92 -12.53 -39.38 12.40
CA ASP A 92 -11.39 -40.18 12.85
C ASP A 92 -10.91 -39.80 14.26
N ILE A 93 -11.86 -39.60 15.18
CA ILE A 93 -11.59 -39.24 16.57
C ILE A 93 -11.24 -40.49 17.38
N GLY A 94 -10.17 -40.41 18.17
CA GLY A 94 -9.69 -41.50 19.02
C GLY A 94 -10.64 -41.84 20.18
N PRO A 95 -10.53 -43.05 20.76
CA PRO A 95 -11.43 -43.53 21.82
C PRO A 95 -11.34 -42.71 23.11
N ASP A 96 -10.16 -42.20 23.46
CA ASP A 96 -9.96 -41.39 24.66
C ASP A 96 -10.62 -40.01 24.50
N GLU A 97 -10.43 -39.36 23.34
CA GLU A 97 -11.09 -38.09 23.00
C GLU A 97 -12.61 -38.24 22.92
N MET A 98 -13.11 -39.38 22.39
CA MET A 98 -14.55 -39.65 22.34
C MET A 98 -15.18 -39.62 23.74
N GLN A 99 -14.50 -40.14 24.76
CA GLN A 99 -15.00 -40.13 26.14
C GLN A 99 -15.05 -38.72 26.74
N GLU A 100 -14.01 -37.91 26.51
CA GLU A 100 -13.98 -36.50 26.92
C GLU A 100 -15.10 -35.70 26.24
N PHE A 101 -15.27 -35.88 24.92
CA PHE A 101 -16.31 -35.23 24.15
C PHE A 101 -17.71 -35.67 24.58
N ALA A 102 -17.93 -36.96 24.82
CA ALA A 102 -19.20 -37.45 25.35
C ALA A 102 -19.55 -36.79 26.69
N THR A 103 -18.57 -36.66 27.59
CA THR A 103 -18.74 -35.98 28.89
C THR A 103 -19.12 -34.51 28.69
N MET A 104 -18.44 -33.79 27.80
CA MET A 104 -18.75 -32.39 27.48
C MET A 104 -20.14 -32.22 26.88
N ILE A 105 -20.55 -33.12 25.97
CA ILE A 105 -21.87 -33.11 25.35
C ILE A 105 -22.97 -33.33 26.40
N GLN A 106 -22.76 -34.28 27.32
CA GLN A 106 -23.68 -34.57 28.43
C GLN A 106 -23.82 -33.38 29.40
N GLN A 107 -22.74 -32.65 29.63
CA GLN A 107 -22.74 -31.43 30.47
C GLN A 107 -23.39 -30.22 29.79
N GLY A 108 -23.82 -30.35 28.53
CA GLY A 108 -24.57 -29.33 27.81
C GLY A 108 -23.76 -28.57 26.75
N GLY A 109 -22.55 -29.01 26.46
CA GLY A 109 -21.64 -28.44 25.45
C GLY A 109 -21.05 -27.09 25.85
N MET A 110 -20.16 -26.58 25.00
CA MET A 110 -19.39 -25.36 25.25
C MET A 110 -20.26 -24.13 25.52
N MET A 111 -21.44 -24.02 24.90
CA MET A 111 -22.33 -22.89 25.17
C MET A 111 -22.85 -22.88 26.62
N GLN A 112 -23.03 -24.04 27.24
CA GLN A 112 -23.40 -24.12 28.66
C GLN A 112 -22.22 -23.72 29.55
N ASP A 113 -21.00 -24.18 29.23
CA ASP A 113 -19.77 -23.84 29.96
C ASP A 113 -19.54 -22.32 30.00
N CYS A 114 -19.86 -21.63 28.90
CA CYS A 114 -19.74 -20.17 28.81
C CYS A 114 -20.93 -19.40 29.40
N GLY A 115 -21.82 -20.06 30.15
CA GLY A 115 -22.95 -19.41 30.81
C GLY A 115 -24.06 -18.93 29.86
N MET A 116 -24.16 -19.48 28.64
CA MET A 116 -25.21 -19.07 27.72
C MET A 116 -26.61 -19.41 28.28
N PRO A 117 -27.57 -18.46 28.24
CA PRO A 117 -28.91 -18.70 28.76
C PRO A 117 -29.56 -19.95 28.15
N ALA A 118 -30.23 -20.75 28.98
CA ALA A 118 -30.83 -22.02 28.57
C ALA A 118 -31.78 -21.87 27.38
N ALA A 119 -32.57 -20.80 27.33
CA ALA A 119 -33.45 -20.52 26.19
C ALA A 119 -32.66 -20.30 24.88
N ALA A 120 -31.55 -19.56 24.91
CA ALA A 120 -30.71 -19.35 23.73
C ALA A 120 -30.04 -20.64 23.26
N ARG A 121 -29.61 -21.50 24.19
CA ARG A 121 -29.06 -22.82 23.86
C ARG A 121 -30.09 -23.74 23.23
N HIS A 122 -31.32 -23.78 23.72
CA HIS A 122 -32.40 -24.56 23.09
C HIS A 122 -32.66 -24.11 21.65
N LEU A 123 -32.74 -22.80 21.42
CA LEU A 123 -32.89 -22.26 20.07
C LEU A 123 -31.69 -22.62 19.18
N ALA A 124 -30.47 -22.60 19.72
CA ALA A 124 -29.27 -23.03 19.00
C ALA A 124 -29.32 -24.52 18.61
N LYS A 125 -29.82 -25.38 19.51
CA LYS A 125 -30.07 -26.80 19.22
C LYS A 125 -31.09 -26.97 18.11
N ASP A 126 -32.22 -26.29 18.17
CA ASP A 126 -33.28 -26.38 17.15
C ASP A 126 -32.78 -25.97 15.75
N LEU A 127 -31.89 -24.97 15.67
CA LEU A 127 -31.30 -24.53 14.40
C LEU A 127 -30.37 -25.58 13.76
N LEU A 128 -29.72 -26.40 14.58
CA LEU A 128 -28.76 -27.42 14.17
C LEU A 128 -29.38 -28.81 14.06
N HIS A 129 -30.56 -29.01 14.67
CA HIS A 129 -31.30 -30.26 14.65
C HIS A 129 -31.87 -30.55 13.27
N ARG A 130 -31.55 -31.74 12.73
CA ARG A 130 -32.06 -32.26 11.45
C ARG A 130 -31.97 -31.26 10.28
N SER A 131 -30.89 -30.48 10.21
CA SER A 131 -30.68 -29.61 9.06
C SER A 131 -30.46 -30.43 7.80
N TRP A 132 -30.99 -29.95 6.67
CA TRP A 132 -31.01 -30.67 5.41
C TRP A 132 -30.77 -29.75 4.22
N PHE A 133 -30.43 -30.34 3.06
CA PHE A 133 -30.38 -29.64 1.78
C PHE A 133 -30.79 -30.56 0.63
N VAL A 134 -31.13 -29.95 -0.51
CA VAL A 134 -31.36 -30.63 -1.79
C VAL A 134 -30.35 -30.08 -2.78
N THR A 135 -29.75 -30.95 -3.61
CA THR A 135 -28.83 -30.50 -4.65
C THR A 135 -29.61 -29.98 -5.85
N ARG A 136 -29.00 -29.12 -6.67
CA ARG A 136 -29.63 -28.59 -7.90
C ARG A 136 -30.09 -29.67 -8.91
N HIS A 137 -29.63 -30.91 -8.74
CA HIS A 137 -29.95 -32.07 -9.58
C HIS A 137 -30.73 -33.15 -8.81
N GLY A 138 -31.02 -32.92 -7.53
CA GLY A 138 -31.81 -33.83 -6.70
C GLY A 138 -33.30 -33.59 -6.88
N SER A 139 -34.10 -34.65 -6.77
CA SER A 139 -35.55 -34.54 -6.66
C SER A 139 -35.98 -34.28 -5.22
N ASP A 140 -37.25 -33.92 -5.00
CA ASP A 140 -37.83 -33.75 -3.66
C ASP A 140 -37.74 -35.01 -2.78
N ALA A 141 -37.53 -36.18 -3.40
CA ALA A 141 -37.31 -37.46 -2.71
C ALA A 141 -35.84 -37.66 -2.24
N GLN A 142 -34.91 -36.79 -2.64
CA GLN A 142 -33.48 -36.88 -2.34
C GLN A 142 -33.04 -35.77 -1.37
N ILE A 143 -33.66 -35.77 -0.19
CA ILE A 143 -33.30 -34.86 0.91
C ILE A 143 -32.02 -35.39 1.58
N ASN A 144 -30.97 -34.57 1.60
CA ASN A 144 -29.73 -34.90 2.27
C ASN A 144 -29.76 -34.33 3.69
N SER A 145 -29.78 -35.21 4.70
CA SER A 145 -29.60 -34.83 6.09
C SER A 145 -28.14 -34.48 6.37
N THR A 146 -27.91 -33.49 7.22
CA THR A 146 -26.57 -33.09 7.64
C THR A 146 -26.40 -33.37 9.13
N HIS A 147 -25.36 -34.12 9.46
CA HIS A 147 -25.05 -34.53 10.84
C HIS A 147 -23.89 -33.73 11.46
N ALA A 148 -23.12 -33.02 10.65
CA ALA A 148 -22.00 -32.18 11.10
C ALA A 148 -21.92 -30.85 10.33
N GLY A 149 -21.04 -29.97 10.79
CA GLY A 149 -20.80 -28.64 10.24
C GLY A 149 -21.73 -27.57 10.78
N SER A 150 -21.35 -26.30 10.63
CA SER A 150 -22.07 -25.17 11.23
C SER A 150 -23.05 -24.45 10.30
N ARG A 151 -23.27 -24.96 9.08
CA ARG A 151 -24.13 -24.38 8.02
C ARG A 151 -23.61 -23.04 7.44
N PRO A 152 -22.44 -23.02 6.80
CA PRO A 152 -21.87 -21.80 6.20
C PRO A 152 -22.83 -21.06 5.26
N GLY A 153 -22.80 -19.72 5.31
CA GLY A 153 -23.76 -18.84 4.62
C GLY A 153 -24.91 -18.33 5.50
N GLU A 154 -25.00 -18.82 6.75
CA GLU A 154 -25.92 -18.33 7.77
C GLU A 154 -25.21 -17.53 8.86
N SER A 155 -25.91 -16.53 9.43
CA SER A 155 -25.37 -15.63 10.48
C SER A 155 -25.00 -16.32 11.81
N TRP A 156 -25.33 -17.60 11.96
CA TRP A 156 -25.12 -18.41 13.16
C TRP A 156 -23.93 -19.38 13.03
N ALA A 157 -23.50 -19.67 11.80
CA ALA A 157 -22.50 -20.70 11.52
C ALA A 157 -21.13 -20.38 12.11
N ASP A 158 -20.76 -19.11 12.06
CA ASP A 158 -19.54 -18.61 12.66
C ASP A 158 -19.62 -18.56 14.19
N VAL A 159 -20.79 -18.36 14.81
CA VAL A 159 -20.93 -18.46 16.28
C VAL A 159 -20.54 -19.86 16.75
N VAL A 160 -21.16 -20.88 16.16
CA VAL A 160 -20.92 -22.29 16.51
C VAL A 160 -19.47 -22.67 16.24
N PHE A 161 -18.94 -22.32 15.07
CA PHE A 161 -17.54 -22.56 14.72
C PHE A 161 -16.58 -21.89 15.71
N SER A 162 -16.87 -20.64 16.09
CA SER A 162 -15.96 -19.86 16.93
C SER A 162 -15.89 -20.38 18.36
N PHE A 163 -16.99 -20.93 18.91
CA PHE A 163 -16.95 -21.61 20.21
C PHE A 163 -16.01 -22.82 20.18
N VAL A 164 -16.17 -23.68 19.17
CA VAL A 164 -15.33 -24.89 19.03
C VAL A 164 -13.88 -24.53 18.83
N LEU A 165 -13.57 -23.62 17.90
CA LEU A 165 -12.20 -23.19 17.67
C LEU A 165 -11.60 -22.46 18.88
N SER A 166 -12.39 -21.65 19.59
CA SER A 166 -11.93 -20.96 20.81
C SER A 166 -11.40 -21.95 21.85
N LYS A 167 -12.12 -23.06 22.11
CA LYS A 167 -11.69 -24.08 23.07
C LYS A 167 -10.38 -24.76 22.64
N ILE A 168 -10.27 -25.10 21.36
CA ILE A 168 -9.05 -25.70 20.79
C ILE A 168 -7.86 -24.75 20.97
N LEU A 169 -8.03 -23.47 20.63
CA LEU A 169 -6.97 -22.46 20.75
C LEU A 169 -6.55 -22.25 22.21
N THR A 170 -7.51 -22.17 23.14
CA THR A 170 -7.20 -22.05 24.58
C THR A 170 -6.35 -23.23 25.06
N GLN A 171 -6.72 -24.46 24.72
CA GLN A 171 -5.92 -25.65 25.09
C GLN A 171 -4.51 -25.60 24.48
N ILE A 172 -4.38 -25.26 23.19
CA ILE A 172 -3.07 -25.10 22.54
C ILE A 172 -2.21 -24.07 23.29
N MET A 173 -2.79 -22.91 23.67
CA MET A 173 -2.08 -21.85 24.38
C MET A 173 -1.70 -22.25 25.82
N GLU A 174 -2.56 -22.98 26.54
CA GLU A 174 -2.26 -23.54 27.86
C GLU A 174 -1.06 -24.49 27.80
N HIS A 175 -1.05 -25.44 26.85
CA HIS A 175 0.06 -26.38 26.66
C HIS A 175 1.35 -25.66 26.23
N ALA A 176 1.26 -24.71 25.31
CA ALA A 176 2.42 -23.93 24.87
C ALA A 176 3.01 -23.08 26.00
N THR A 177 2.16 -22.57 26.90
CA THR A 177 2.58 -21.83 28.10
C THR A 177 3.25 -22.76 29.10
N ALA A 178 2.66 -23.91 29.40
CA ALA A 178 3.21 -24.92 30.32
C ALA A 178 4.61 -25.39 29.88
N GLU A 179 4.84 -25.52 28.57
CA GLU A 179 6.13 -25.90 27.99
C GLU A 179 7.11 -24.73 27.78
N ASN A 180 6.77 -23.52 28.22
CA ASN A 180 7.59 -22.30 28.08
C ASN A 180 8.01 -22.02 26.61
N LEU A 181 7.10 -22.29 25.67
CA LEU A 181 7.36 -22.09 24.24
C LEU A 181 7.13 -20.66 23.81
N LEU A 182 6.14 -19.99 24.41
CA LEU A 182 5.65 -18.67 24.00
C LEU A 182 6.69 -17.56 24.19
N THR A 183 6.47 -16.47 23.47
CA THR A 183 7.35 -15.30 23.51
C THR A 183 6.85 -14.32 24.55
N GLU A 184 7.71 -13.94 25.49
CA GLU A 184 7.38 -12.87 26.43
C GLU A 184 7.37 -11.50 25.72
N LEU A 185 6.31 -10.75 26.00
CA LEU A 185 6.06 -9.38 25.59
C LEU A 185 5.85 -8.52 26.84
N SER A 186 5.98 -7.21 26.68
CA SER A 186 5.85 -6.23 27.74
C SER A 186 4.77 -5.24 27.30
N VAL A 187 3.80 -4.95 28.18
CA VAL A 187 2.66 -4.08 27.88
C VAL A 187 2.37 -3.12 29.00
N ASP A 188 1.90 -1.94 28.64
CA ASP A 188 1.25 -0.98 29.52
C ASP A 188 -0.11 -0.63 28.93
N VAL A 189 -1.17 -1.07 29.60
CA VAL A 189 -2.55 -0.91 29.11
C VAL A 189 -3.04 0.54 29.26
N GLU A 190 -2.39 1.34 30.11
CA GLU A 190 -2.80 2.70 30.47
C GLU A 190 -2.13 3.77 29.59
N GLY A 191 -0.82 3.66 29.31
CA GLY A 191 -0.07 4.67 28.55
C GLY A 191 -0.31 4.66 27.01
N GLY A 192 -0.97 3.62 26.49
CA GLY A 192 -1.49 3.61 25.12
C GLY A 192 -0.43 3.79 24.03
N ILE A 193 -0.69 4.70 23.07
CA ILE A 193 0.23 4.94 21.95
C ILE A 193 1.48 5.73 22.34
N TYR A 194 1.52 6.33 23.53
CA TYR A 194 2.60 7.21 23.98
C TYR A 194 3.53 6.53 25.00
N THR A 195 3.21 5.31 25.46
CA THR A 195 4.06 4.53 26.37
C THR A 195 5.48 4.38 25.81
N THR A 196 6.47 4.75 26.64
CA THR A 196 7.90 4.59 26.36
C THR A 196 8.69 4.00 27.54
N ALA A 197 8.01 3.55 28.61
CA ALA A 197 8.55 3.40 29.97
C ALA A 197 8.85 1.94 30.42
N PRO A 198 9.64 1.73 31.50
CA PRO A 198 10.23 0.44 31.92
C PRO A 198 9.35 -0.47 32.80
N ASP A 199 8.24 0.01 33.37
CA ASP A 199 7.37 -0.76 34.28
C ASP A 199 6.24 -1.50 33.54
N MET A 200 6.58 -2.14 32.43
CA MET A 200 5.62 -2.89 31.61
C MET A 200 5.33 -4.27 32.21
N GLU A 201 4.06 -4.63 32.28
CA GLU A 201 3.61 -5.98 32.66
C GLU A 201 4.08 -7.00 31.63
N LYS A 202 4.52 -8.17 32.10
CA LYS A 202 4.94 -9.28 31.24
C LYS A 202 3.76 -10.14 30.85
N VAL A 203 3.53 -10.26 29.56
CA VAL A 203 2.47 -11.08 28.98
C VAL A 203 3.03 -12.04 27.94
N GLN A 204 2.40 -13.20 27.78
CA GLN A 204 2.78 -14.16 26.74
C GLN A 204 2.15 -13.77 25.40
N ALA A 205 2.94 -13.85 24.33
CA ALA A 205 2.44 -13.72 22.97
C ALA A 205 1.46 -14.87 22.67
N GLN A 206 0.24 -14.51 22.28
CA GLN A 206 -0.83 -15.43 21.92
C GLN A 206 -0.84 -15.70 20.40
N ASP A 207 -1.66 -16.64 19.96
CA ASP A 207 -2.03 -16.74 18.55
C ASP A 207 -2.84 -15.52 18.09
N CYS A 208 -3.00 -15.33 16.78
CA CYS A 208 -4.05 -14.48 16.25
C CYS A 208 -4.90 -15.23 15.24
N THR A 209 -6.21 -15.14 15.41
CA THR A 209 -7.17 -15.94 14.63
C THR A 209 -8.24 -15.06 14.00
N TRP A 210 -8.45 -15.24 12.70
CA TRP A 210 -9.54 -14.63 11.94
C TRP A 210 -10.36 -15.71 11.24
N ALA A 211 -11.53 -16.01 11.79
CA ALA A 211 -12.31 -17.18 11.37
C ALA A 211 -11.45 -18.45 11.48
N ASP A 212 -11.19 -19.16 10.38
CA ASP A 212 -10.37 -20.38 10.33
C ASP A 212 -8.89 -20.13 10.04
N ASP A 213 -8.49 -18.90 9.68
CA ASP A 213 -7.08 -18.53 9.51
C ASP A 213 -6.45 -18.22 10.87
N CYS A 214 -5.56 -19.10 11.35
CA CYS A 214 -4.81 -18.90 12.60
C CYS A 214 -3.32 -18.66 12.33
N ALA A 215 -2.69 -17.81 13.12
CA ALA A 215 -1.26 -17.56 13.06
C ALA A 215 -0.62 -17.56 14.46
N PHE A 216 0.46 -18.33 14.63
CA PHE A 216 1.15 -18.51 15.91
C PHE A 216 2.57 -17.96 15.84
N PRO A 217 2.84 -16.75 16.36
CA PRO A 217 4.17 -16.15 16.32
C PRO A 217 5.07 -16.59 17.48
N LEU A 218 6.35 -16.81 17.18
CA LEU A 218 7.41 -17.13 18.15
C LEU A 218 8.68 -16.32 17.85
N SER A 219 9.41 -15.92 18.88
CA SER A 219 10.68 -15.21 18.78
C SER A 219 11.64 -15.68 19.87
N ASP A 220 12.91 -15.80 19.52
CA ASP A 220 13.97 -16.19 20.46
C ASP A 220 15.31 -15.59 20.02
N SER A 221 16.13 -15.17 20.97
CA SER A 221 17.49 -14.68 20.70
C SER A 221 18.41 -15.81 20.22
N GLY A 222 18.13 -17.06 20.63
CA GLY A 222 18.85 -18.26 20.25
C GLY A 222 18.26 -18.92 18.99
N PRO A 223 18.95 -18.93 17.84
CA PRO A 223 18.39 -19.43 16.58
C PRO A 223 17.96 -20.90 16.63
N ASN A 224 18.78 -21.75 17.27
CA ASN A 224 18.43 -23.16 17.43
C ASN A 224 17.26 -23.37 18.41
N ARG A 225 17.20 -22.57 19.48
CA ARG A 225 16.09 -22.63 20.46
C ARG A 225 14.77 -22.24 19.80
N LEU A 226 14.76 -21.22 18.94
CA LEU A 226 13.58 -20.88 18.16
C LEU A 226 13.09 -22.09 17.36
N VAL A 227 13.95 -22.70 16.54
CA VAL A 227 13.52 -23.80 15.65
C VAL A 227 13.01 -25.00 16.45
N CYS A 228 13.64 -25.35 17.58
CA CYS A 228 13.13 -26.34 18.52
C CYS A 228 11.72 -25.98 19.03
N LYS A 229 11.54 -24.75 19.55
CA LYS A 229 10.23 -24.27 20.03
C LYS A 229 9.17 -24.29 18.92
N THR A 230 9.55 -23.88 17.72
CA THR A 230 8.64 -23.86 16.56
C THR A 230 8.21 -25.26 16.15
N SER A 231 9.14 -26.23 16.14
CA SER A 231 8.81 -27.63 15.87
C SER A 231 7.87 -28.19 16.93
N ARG A 232 8.13 -27.89 18.21
CA ARG A 232 7.28 -28.37 19.31
C ARG A 232 5.89 -27.74 19.27
N LEU A 233 5.80 -26.42 19.12
CA LEU A 233 4.53 -25.70 18.98
C LEU A 233 3.74 -26.20 17.76
N GLY A 234 4.40 -26.43 16.63
CA GLY A 234 3.76 -27.01 15.44
C GLY A 234 3.15 -28.38 15.71
N SER A 235 3.85 -29.22 16.49
CA SER A 235 3.32 -30.53 16.88
C SER A 235 2.07 -30.39 17.73
N ILE A 236 2.10 -29.53 18.76
CA ILE A 236 0.94 -29.26 19.63
C ILE A 236 -0.24 -28.75 18.80
N VAL A 237 -0.03 -27.75 17.93
CA VAL A 237 -1.10 -27.16 17.13
C VAL A 237 -1.77 -28.19 16.21
N LEU A 238 -0.98 -28.97 15.46
CA LEU A 238 -1.54 -29.91 14.49
C LEU A 238 -2.24 -31.09 15.18
N ASP A 239 -1.66 -31.60 16.27
CA ASP A 239 -2.22 -32.68 17.08
C ASP A 239 -3.58 -32.29 17.65
N TYR A 240 -3.69 -31.12 18.30
CA TYR A 240 -4.96 -30.64 18.86
C TYR A 240 -6.00 -30.39 17.78
N CYS A 241 -5.64 -29.84 16.63
CA CYS A 241 -6.59 -29.74 15.52
C CYS A 241 -7.14 -31.12 15.12
N GLN A 242 -6.27 -32.11 14.94
CA GLN A 242 -6.65 -33.46 14.53
C GLN A 242 -7.55 -34.15 15.56
N ARG A 243 -7.21 -34.08 16.85
CA ARG A 243 -8.00 -34.64 17.96
C ARG A 243 -9.43 -34.11 18.01
N HIS A 244 -9.63 -32.85 17.60
CA HIS A 244 -10.94 -32.22 17.53
C HIS A 244 -11.63 -32.37 16.16
N GLY A 245 -11.18 -33.30 15.34
CA GLY A 245 -11.75 -33.60 14.02
C GLY A 245 -11.43 -32.57 12.94
N MET A 246 -10.58 -31.58 13.22
CA MET A 246 -10.14 -30.56 12.26
C MET A 246 -8.89 -31.02 11.53
N THR A 247 -8.96 -31.20 10.21
CA THR A 247 -7.81 -31.66 9.43
C THR A 247 -6.98 -30.47 8.95
N PRO A 248 -5.71 -30.34 9.36
CA PRO A 248 -4.82 -29.31 8.81
C PRO A 248 -4.56 -29.53 7.33
N ASN A 249 -4.41 -28.44 6.59
CA ASN A 249 -4.15 -28.47 5.16
C ASN A 249 -2.65 -28.36 4.87
N LEU A 250 -1.97 -29.50 4.79
CA LEU A 250 -0.52 -29.55 4.57
C LEU A 250 -0.11 -29.39 3.09
N LYS A 251 -1.05 -29.06 2.19
CA LYS A 251 -0.72 -28.73 0.80
C LYS A 251 0.19 -27.50 0.72
N PRO A 252 1.02 -27.36 -0.33
CA PRO A 252 1.87 -26.19 -0.50
C PRO A 252 1.08 -24.88 -0.41
N LYS A 253 1.64 -23.88 0.29
CA LYS A 253 1.06 -22.54 0.50
C LYS A 253 -0.20 -22.49 1.39
N LYS A 254 -0.56 -23.59 2.05
CA LYS A 254 -1.67 -23.66 3.02
C LYS A 254 -1.11 -23.60 4.43
N THR A 255 -1.10 -24.69 5.18
CA THR A 255 -0.40 -24.71 6.48
C THR A 255 1.11 -24.64 6.24
N ALA A 256 1.76 -23.61 6.77
CA ALA A 256 3.17 -23.35 6.51
C ALA A 256 3.82 -22.47 7.59
N PHE A 257 5.14 -22.59 7.71
CA PHE A 257 5.97 -21.72 8.54
C PHE A 257 6.62 -20.61 7.72
N ILE A 258 6.69 -19.40 8.27
CA ILE A 258 7.72 -18.41 7.92
C ILE A 258 8.80 -18.47 9.00
N LEU A 259 10.06 -18.64 8.61
CA LEU A 259 11.21 -18.70 9.53
C LEU A 259 12.25 -17.66 9.18
N ALA A 260 12.46 -16.72 10.08
CA ALA A 260 13.45 -15.67 9.98
C ALA A 260 14.58 -15.92 10.98
N ILE A 261 15.53 -16.77 10.61
CA ILE A 261 16.65 -17.21 11.46
C ILE A 261 17.78 -16.18 11.40
N ARG A 262 18.05 -15.50 12.52
CA ARG A 262 18.98 -14.36 12.69
C ARG A 262 19.80 -14.48 13.96
N GLY A 263 20.94 -13.78 14.02
CA GLY A 263 21.79 -13.75 15.20
C GLY A 263 22.90 -14.82 15.19
N GLN A 264 23.60 -14.93 16.30
CA GLN A 264 24.77 -15.79 16.45
C GLN A 264 24.38 -17.27 16.35
N GLY A 265 25.09 -18.03 15.53
CA GLY A 265 24.79 -19.45 15.27
C GLY A 265 23.71 -19.71 14.22
N SER A 266 23.14 -18.68 13.59
CA SER A 266 22.09 -18.81 12.56
C SER A 266 22.49 -19.73 11.39
N GLN A 267 23.74 -19.63 10.90
CA GLN A 267 24.24 -20.50 9.83
C GLN A 267 24.36 -21.96 10.27
N LYS A 268 24.83 -22.21 11.50
CA LYS A 268 24.91 -23.55 12.08
C LYS A 268 23.51 -24.16 12.22
N THR A 269 22.54 -23.38 12.71
CA THR A 269 21.14 -23.80 12.81
C THR A 269 20.55 -24.12 11.43
N LYS A 270 20.73 -23.25 10.43
CA LYS A 270 20.24 -23.49 9.07
C LYS A 270 20.81 -24.79 8.50
N ARG A 271 22.11 -25.04 8.64
CA ARG A 271 22.75 -26.29 8.18
C ARG A 271 22.23 -27.53 8.92
N ARG A 272 21.94 -27.43 10.22
CA ARG A 272 21.42 -28.54 11.02
C ARG A 272 20.01 -28.93 10.61
N TRP A 273 19.12 -27.95 10.48
CA TRP A 273 17.67 -28.17 10.32
C TRP A 273 17.21 -28.19 8.87
N PHE A 274 17.93 -27.56 7.94
CA PHE A 274 17.59 -27.47 6.53
C PHE A 274 18.75 -27.99 5.67
N GLN A 275 19.07 -29.28 5.85
CA GLN A 275 20.12 -29.93 5.08
C GLN A 275 19.74 -29.98 3.60
N ARG A 276 20.74 -29.86 2.71
CA ARG A 276 20.56 -29.98 1.25
C ARG A 276 19.48 -29.06 0.64
N GLY A 277 19.15 -27.96 1.31
CA GLY A 277 18.16 -26.99 0.82
C GLY A 277 16.71 -27.41 1.04
N GLU A 278 16.45 -28.38 1.94
CA GLU A 278 15.10 -28.74 2.36
C GLU A 278 14.31 -27.51 2.82
N ARG A 279 13.04 -27.44 2.41
CA ARG A 279 12.12 -26.34 2.74
C ARG A 279 10.97 -26.82 3.60
N HIS A 280 11.24 -27.78 4.48
CA HIS A 280 10.25 -28.32 5.40
C HIS A 280 10.84 -28.34 6.81
N LEU A 281 10.00 -28.08 7.80
CA LEU A 281 10.30 -28.35 9.18
C LEU A 281 9.67 -29.70 9.54
N HIS A 282 10.51 -30.64 10.00
CA HIS A 282 10.04 -31.94 10.48
C HIS A 282 9.60 -31.82 11.93
N LEU A 283 8.34 -32.16 12.18
CA LEU A 283 7.71 -32.25 13.48
C LEU A 283 7.91 -33.68 13.99
N ALA A 284 9.00 -33.91 14.71
CA ALA A 284 9.42 -35.25 15.11
C ALA A 284 8.34 -36.02 15.90
N ASP A 285 7.58 -35.33 16.76
CA ASP A 285 6.56 -35.93 17.60
C ASP A 285 5.39 -36.55 16.81
N LEU A 286 5.09 -36.00 15.63
CA LEU A 286 4.01 -36.46 14.75
C LEU A 286 4.52 -37.18 13.50
N ASP A 287 5.85 -37.22 13.31
CA ASP A 287 6.49 -37.60 12.05
C ASP A 287 5.93 -36.87 10.80
N LEU A 288 5.57 -35.59 10.96
CA LEU A 288 4.98 -34.77 9.89
C LEU A 288 5.97 -33.72 9.37
N ARG A 289 5.91 -33.44 8.06
CA ARG A 289 6.71 -32.39 7.42
C ARG A 289 5.81 -31.22 7.02
N VAL A 290 6.12 -30.02 7.52
CA VAL A 290 5.38 -28.80 7.21
C VAL A 290 6.26 -27.85 6.41
N ASN A 291 5.70 -27.23 5.38
CA ASN A 291 6.45 -26.33 4.49
C ASN A 291 6.99 -25.10 5.24
N VAL A 292 8.23 -24.73 4.94
CA VAL A 292 8.86 -23.47 5.33
C VAL A 292 8.96 -22.58 4.10
N MET A 293 8.37 -21.40 4.18
CA MET A 293 8.24 -20.47 3.06
C MET A 293 9.00 -19.18 3.33
N SER A 294 9.50 -18.56 2.27
CA SER A 294 10.09 -17.21 2.32
C SER A 294 9.03 -16.11 2.36
N GLN A 295 7.84 -16.42 1.83
CA GLN A 295 6.71 -15.50 1.73
C GLN A 295 5.39 -16.27 1.91
N TYR A 296 4.40 -15.64 2.54
CA TYR A 296 3.09 -16.22 2.80
C TYR A 296 1.98 -15.17 2.62
N VAL A 297 0.83 -15.55 2.09
CA VAL A 297 -0.33 -14.64 1.97
C VAL A 297 -1.23 -14.84 3.18
N HIS A 298 -1.16 -13.93 4.14
CA HIS A 298 -1.96 -13.94 5.36
C HIS A 298 -3.03 -12.83 5.28
N LEU A 299 -4.31 -13.20 5.39
CA LEU A 299 -5.44 -12.26 5.40
C LEU A 299 -5.41 -11.27 4.23
N GLY A 300 -5.05 -11.78 3.05
CA GLY A 300 -4.94 -11.00 1.81
C GLY A 300 -3.67 -10.17 1.65
N GLY A 301 -2.76 -10.12 2.63
CA GLY A 301 -1.46 -9.44 2.56
C GLY A 301 -0.27 -10.40 2.47
N LEU A 302 0.74 -10.06 1.68
CA LEU A 302 1.97 -10.82 1.59
C LEU A 302 2.91 -10.47 2.75
N VAL A 303 3.21 -11.48 3.56
CA VAL A 303 4.18 -11.45 4.66
C VAL A 303 5.48 -12.06 4.15
N ASP A 304 6.60 -11.39 4.38
CA ASP A 304 7.94 -11.91 4.07
C ASP A 304 8.80 -11.98 5.34
N THR A 305 9.86 -12.80 5.32
CA THR A 305 10.70 -13.03 6.49
C THR A 305 11.31 -11.74 7.07
N ASP A 306 11.56 -10.73 6.24
CA ASP A 306 12.27 -9.50 6.62
C ASP A 306 11.36 -8.31 6.90
N MET A 307 10.06 -8.47 6.65
CA MET A 307 9.03 -7.43 6.68
C MET A 307 9.45 -6.14 5.98
N ARG A 308 10.07 -6.27 4.80
CA ARG A 308 10.40 -5.10 3.96
C ARG A 308 9.20 -4.59 3.18
N LEU A 309 8.19 -5.44 2.94
CA LEU A 309 6.96 -5.12 2.21
C LEU A 309 7.12 -4.74 0.73
N CYS A 310 8.34 -4.73 0.16
CA CYS A 310 8.54 -4.43 -1.26
C CYS A 310 7.86 -5.46 -2.19
N GLY A 311 7.81 -6.74 -1.77
CA GLY A 311 7.06 -7.77 -2.50
C GLY A 311 5.55 -7.52 -2.45
N GLU A 312 5.04 -7.15 -1.28
CA GLU A 312 3.63 -6.80 -1.11
C GLU A 312 3.26 -5.52 -1.90
N ALA A 313 4.11 -4.49 -1.89
CA ALA A 313 3.86 -3.25 -2.63
C ALA A 313 3.70 -3.53 -4.14
N ARG A 314 4.59 -4.35 -4.71
CA ARG A 314 4.48 -4.80 -6.11
C ARG A 314 3.20 -5.59 -6.36
N ARG A 315 2.84 -6.50 -5.45
CA ARG A 315 1.60 -7.29 -5.55
C ARG A 315 0.36 -6.39 -5.52
N ARG A 316 0.29 -5.42 -4.62
CA ARG A 316 -0.81 -4.44 -4.54
C ARG A 316 -0.94 -3.61 -5.79
N LEU A 317 0.18 -3.10 -6.31
CA LEU A 317 0.20 -2.36 -7.57
C LEU A 317 -0.24 -3.23 -8.75
N GLY A 318 0.14 -4.50 -8.79
CA GLY A 318 -0.34 -5.45 -9.80
C GLY A 318 -1.85 -5.69 -9.73
N MET A 319 -2.39 -5.87 -8.52
CA MET A 319 -3.85 -5.99 -8.32
C MET A 319 -4.60 -4.71 -8.74
N ALA A 320 -4.07 -3.54 -8.36
CA ALA A 320 -4.63 -2.24 -8.73
C ALA A 320 -4.59 -2.02 -10.26
N GLN A 321 -3.49 -2.40 -10.91
CA GLN A 321 -3.35 -2.37 -12.37
C GLN A 321 -4.37 -3.29 -13.05
N ALA A 322 -4.53 -4.53 -12.57
CA ALA A 322 -5.53 -5.46 -13.11
C ALA A 322 -6.96 -4.92 -12.96
N ALA A 323 -7.30 -4.33 -11.80
CA ALA A 323 -8.59 -3.68 -11.59
C ALA A 323 -8.80 -2.47 -12.52
N PHE A 324 -7.75 -1.67 -12.73
CA PHE A 324 -7.79 -0.57 -13.69
C PHE A 324 -8.01 -1.08 -15.12
N ASP A 325 -7.25 -2.08 -15.56
CA ASP A 325 -7.33 -2.61 -16.92
C ASP A 325 -8.69 -3.24 -17.22
N ALA A 326 -9.29 -3.94 -16.26
CA ALA A 326 -10.64 -4.51 -16.38
C ALA A 326 -11.72 -3.45 -16.67
N GLY A 327 -11.58 -2.24 -16.11
CA GLY A 327 -12.50 -1.12 -16.31
C GLY A 327 -12.01 -0.06 -17.30
N LYS A 328 -10.86 -0.28 -17.97
CA LYS A 328 -10.14 0.78 -18.69
C LYS A 328 -10.94 1.41 -19.81
N SER A 329 -11.44 0.61 -20.75
CA SER A 329 -12.19 1.10 -21.92
C SER A 329 -13.60 1.57 -21.54
N LEU A 330 -14.29 0.81 -20.68
CA LEU A 330 -15.69 1.06 -20.33
C LEU A 330 -15.88 2.25 -19.39
N LEU A 331 -14.98 2.42 -18.41
CA LEU A 331 -15.13 3.37 -17.31
C LEU A 331 -14.01 4.42 -17.32
N PHE A 332 -12.76 4.00 -17.14
CA PHE A 332 -11.68 4.91 -16.75
C PHE A 332 -11.14 5.79 -17.87
N THR A 333 -11.25 5.36 -19.11
CA THR A 333 -10.82 6.12 -20.30
C THR A 333 -11.99 6.50 -21.20
N ASN A 334 -13.23 6.24 -20.75
CA ASN A 334 -14.43 6.58 -21.50
C ASN A 334 -14.73 8.08 -21.37
N MET A 335 -14.50 8.83 -22.45
CA MET A 335 -14.65 10.29 -22.45
C MET A 335 -16.10 10.77 -22.40
N SER A 336 -17.10 9.88 -22.55
CA SER A 336 -18.50 10.24 -22.28
C SER A 336 -18.79 10.41 -20.78
N ILE A 337 -17.90 9.91 -19.92
CA ILE A 337 -18.00 10.03 -18.47
C ILE A 337 -17.08 11.18 -18.01
N PRO A 338 -17.60 12.19 -17.29
CA PRO A 338 -16.79 13.28 -16.76
C PRO A 338 -15.63 12.78 -15.89
N LEU A 339 -14.50 13.49 -15.93
CA LEU A 339 -13.27 13.07 -15.23
C LEU A 339 -13.49 12.84 -13.72
N HIS A 340 -14.23 13.72 -13.05
CA HIS A 340 -14.52 13.58 -11.60
C HIS A 340 -15.33 12.32 -11.27
N VAL A 341 -16.25 11.89 -12.16
CA VAL A 341 -16.98 10.63 -12.02
C VAL A 341 -16.05 9.45 -12.26
N ARG A 342 -15.19 9.50 -13.30
CA ARG A 342 -14.19 8.46 -13.57
C ARG A 342 -13.20 8.29 -12.40
N ALA A 343 -12.77 9.40 -11.81
CA ALA A 343 -11.93 9.43 -10.61
C ALA A 343 -12.66 8.83 -9.40
N SER A 344 -13.95 9.12 -9.22
CA SER A 344 -14.76 8.51 -8.16
C SER A 344 -14.90 6.99 -8.34
N LEU A 345 -15.15 6.52 -9.57
CA LEU A 345 -15.19 5.10 -9.91
C LEU A 345 -13.83 4.43 -9.68
N PHE A 346 -12.73 5.11 -10.02
CA PHE A 346 -11.37 4.67 -9.74
C PHE A 346 -11.14 4.50 -8.23
N CYS A 347 -11.61 5.44 -7.40
CA CYS A 347 -11.55 5.32 -5.95
C CYS A 347 -12.36 4.11 -5.43
N SER A 348 -13.53 3.81 -6.00
CA SER A 348 -14.33 2.66 -5.54
C SER A 348 -13.74 1.30 -5.93
N SER A 349 -13.06 1.22 -7.08
CA SER A 349 -12.64 -0.07 -7.68
C SER A 349 -11.13 -0.33 -7.62
N VAL A 350 -10.29 0.69 -7.82
CA VAL A 350 -8.84 0.57 -7.84
C VAL A 350 -8.24 0.85 -6.47
N VAL A 351 -8.63 1.95 -5.79
CA VAL A 351 -8.12 2.26 -4.44
C VAL A 351 -8.51 1.16 -3.45
N SER A 352 -9.67 0.52 -3.61
CA SER A 352 -10.11 -0.59 -2.76
C SER A 352 -9.21 -1.83 -2.82
N THR A 353 -8.39 -2.00 -3.87
CA THR A 353 -7.39 -3.07 -3.97
C THR A 353 -6.18 -2.88 -3.05
N PHE A 354 -5.93 -1.63 -2.62
CA PHE A 354 -4.99 -1.28 -1.56
C PHE A 354 -5.60 -1.59 -0.19
N PHE A 355 -6.03 -2.83 -0.03
CA PHE A 355 -6.60 -3.32 1.22
C PHE A 355 -5.57 -3.26 2.35
N ASN A 356 -6.03 -2.98 3.57
CA ASN A 356 -5.20 -2.82 4.77
C ASN A 356 -4.10 -1.73 4.66
N LEU A 357 -4.37 -0.61 3.98
CA LEU A 357 -3.47 0.56 3.94
C LEU A 357 -3.01 1.03 5.34
N ALA A 358 -3.85 0.89 6.36
CA ALA A 358 -3.52 1.23 7.74
C ALA A 358 -2.36 0.39 8.35
N LEU A 359 -1.89 -0.68 7.70
CA LEU A 359 -0.68 -1.41 8.12
C LEU A 359 0.63 -0.68 7.77
N TRP A 360 0.59 0.15 6.73
CA TRP A 360 1.77 0.71 6.09
C TRP A 360 2.31 1.90 6.86
N THR A 361 3.63 1.99 6.97
CA THR A 361 4.31 3.12 7.62
C THR A 361 5.01 3.95 6.56
N GLU A 362 4.89 5.27 6.67
CA GLU A 362 5.48 6.21 5.72
C GLU A 362 7.02 6.22 5.85
N GLY A 363 7.72 6.73 4.84
CA GLY A 363 9.18 6.84 4.82
C GLY A 363 9.94 5.53 4.57
N THR A 364 9.24 4.45 4.21
CA THR A 364 9.87 3.19 3.78
C THR A 364 10.00 3.13 2.25
N GLU A 365 11.00 2.43 1.74
CA GLU A 365 11.17 2.21 0.29
C GLU A 365 9.90 1.59 -0.34
N ALA A 366 9.29 0.62 0.35
CA ALA A 366 8.06 -0.02 -0.10
C ALA A 366 6.87 0.95 -0.17
N TRP A 367 6.77 1.87 0.80
CA TRP A 367 5.78 2.93 0.77
C TRP A 367 5.97 3.87 -0.42
N HIS A 368 7.19 4.34 -0.66
CA HIS A 368 7.49 5.21 -1.80
C HIS A 368 7.18 4.55 -3.15
N LYS A 369 7.47 3.25 -3.29
CA LYS A 369 7.09 2.46 -4.46
C LYS A 369 5.58 2.40 -4.63
N MET A 370 4.84 2.16 -3.54
CA MET A 370 3.39 2.10 -3.56
C MET A 370 2.75 3.44 -3.94
N GLU A 371 3.21 4.54 -3.34
CA GLU A 371 2.72 5.89 -3.61
C GLU A 371 2.99 6.31 -5.06
N THR A 372 4.23 6.12 -5.53
CA THR A 372 4.61 6.43 -6.92
C THR A 372 3.81 5.60 -7.92
N GLY A 373 3.65 4.30 -7.65
CA GLY A 373 2.86 3.40 -8.48
C GLY A 373 1.38 3.77 -8.50
N PHE A 374 0.83 4.22 -7.37
CA PHE A 374 -0.54 4.73 -7.28
C PHE A 374 -0.74 5.98 -8.15
N SER A 375 0.13 6.97 -8.05
CA SER A 375 0.06 8.17 -8.89
C SER A 375 0.18 7.84 -10.39
N ARG A 376 1.00 6.83 -10.75
CA ARG A 376 1.12 6.33 -12.13
C ARG A 376 -0.18 5.69 -12.63
N LEU A 377 -0.85 4.91 -11.80
CA LEU A 377 -2.16 4.32 -12.14
C LEU A 377 -3.22 5.41 -12.33
N LEU A 378 -3.26 6.38 -11.41
CA LEU A 378 -4.19 7.50 -11.46
C LEU A 378 -3.98 8.36 -12.73
N ARG A 379 -2.72 8.54 -13.15
CA ARG A 379 -2.36 9.21 -14.42
C ARG A 379 -3.02 8.52 -15.63
N GLY A 380 -3.28 7.21 -15.55
CA GLY A 380 -3.99 6.45 -16.59
C GLY A 380 -5.38 7.01 -16.93
N LEU A 381 -6.07 7.68 -15.99
CA LEU A 381 -7.35 8.37 -16.25
C LEU A 381 -7.22 9.48 -17.29
N LEU A 382 -6.02 10.02 -17.46
CA LEU A 382 -5.72 11.12 -18.35
C LEU A 382 -5.18 10.65 -19.72
N SER A 383 -5.10 9.34 -19.96
CA SER A 383 -4.46 8.77 -21.16
C SER A 383 -5.15 9.08 -22.50
N LYS A 384 -6.44 9.41 -22.49
CA LYS A 384 -7.16 9.88 -23.70
C LYS A 384 -7.08 11.39 -23.88
N THR A 385 -6.88 12.11 -22.77
CA THR A 385 -6.65 13.56 -22.71
C THR A 385 -5.23 13.90 -23.17
N TYR A 386 -4.22 13.15 -22.69
CA TYR A 386 -2.81 13.33 -23.01
C TYR A 386 -2.28 12.08 -23.71
N LYS A 387 -1.86 12.24 -24.97
CA LYS A 387 -1.35 11.15 -25.82
C LYS A 387 0.18 11.16 -25.87
N GLY A 388 0.77 9.98 -26.00
CA GLY A 388 2.22 9.80 -26.14
C GLY A 388 3.00 10.31 -24.93
N ASP A 389 4.16 10.91 -25.17
CA ASP A 389 5.10 11.36 -24.14
C ASP A 389 4.52 12.41 -23.18
N LEU A 390 3.50 13.15 -23.62
CA LEU A 390 2.84 14.17 -22.80
C LEU A 390 2.24 13.58 -21.52
N LEU A 391 1.69 12.37 -21.60
CA LEU A 391 1.15 11.68 -20.43
C LEU A 391 2.23 11.45 -19.37
N TYR A 392 3.39 10.95 -19.78
CA TYR A 392 4.52 10.66 -18.89
C TYR A 392 5.18 11.93 -18.35
N LYS A 393 5.06 13.04 -19.08
CA LYS A 393 5.52 14.36 -18.64
C LYS A 393 4.62 15.00 -17.58
N VAL A 394 3.41 14.50 -17.31
CA VAL A 394 2.53 15.02 -16.23
C VAL A 394 3.09 14.62 -14.86
N ALA A 395 3.57 15.60 -14.10
CA ALA A 395 4.12 15.37 -12.77
C ALA A 395 3.07 14.77 -11.82
N PRO A 396 3.47 13.87 -10.90
CA PRO A 396 2.53 13.24 -9.96
C PRO A 396 1.61 14.23 -9.21
N PRO A 397 2.09 15.38 -8.68
CA PRO A 397 1.20 16.33 -8.02
C PRO A 397 0.09 16.88 -8.93
N ALA A 398 0.41 17.14 -10.20
CA ALA A 398 -0.57 17.60 -11.19
C ALA A 398 -1.66 16.55 -11.45
N VAL A 399 -1.30 15.26 -11.46
CA VAL A 399 -2.27 14.17 -11.61
C VAL A 399 -3.30 14.19 -10.48
N HIS A 400 -2.86 14.37 -9.23
CA HIS A 400 -3.75 14.45 -8.07
C HIS A 400 -4.65 15.69 -8.10
N ILE A 401 -4.11 16.85 -8.51
CA ILE A 401 -4.89 18.09 -8.66
C ILE A 401 -5.98 17.93 -9.72
N LEU A 402 -5.60 17.48 -10.92
CA LEU A 402 -6.50 17.35 -12.08
C LEU A 402 -7.61 16.32 -11.86
N THR A 403 -7.30 15.20 -11.21
CA THR A 403 -8.28 14.14 -10.95
C THR A 403 -9.10 14.38 -9.67
N GLY A 404 -8.64 15.27 -8.79
CA GLY A 404 -9.24 15.47 -7.48
C GLY A 404 -9.01 14.32 -6.49
N VAL A 405 -8.19 13.33 -6.83
CA VAL A 405 -7.88 12.18 -5.96
C VAL A 405 -6.65 12.51 -5.12
N LEU A 406 -6.79 12.41 -3.79
CA LEU A 406 -5.68 12.63 -2.85
C LEU A 406 -4.53 11.63 -3.03
N PRO A 407 -3.28 12.03 -2.78
CA PRO A 407 -2.17 11.09 -2.63
C PRO A 407 -2.46 10.01 -1.58
N LEU A 408 -1.87 8.83 -1.78
CA LEU A 408 -2.08 7.65 -0.94
C LEU A 408 -1.75 7.91 0.54
N THR A 409 -0.78 8.78 0.81
CA THR A 409 -0.36 9.26 2.14
C THR A 409 -1.51 9.84 2.95
N TYR A 410 -2.42 10.59 2.33
CA TYR A 410 -3.58 11.12 3.05
C TYR A 410 -4.69 10.08 3.23
N ILE A 411 -4.78 9.10 2.33
CA ILE A 411 -5.76 8.01 2.40
C ILE A 411 -5.39 7.00 3.50
N ALA A 412 -4.09 6.81 3.76
CA ALA A 412 -3.58 5.80 4.69
C ALA A 412 -3.55 6.23 6.17
N ARG A 413 -4.04 7.43 6.52
CA ARG A 413 -4.05 7.96 7.89
C ARG A 413 -4.81 7.05 8.87
N LYS A 414 -4.28 6.91 10.08
CA LYS A 414 -4.69 5.91 11.06
C LYS A 414 -5.17 6.53 12.36
N VAL A 415 -6.00 5.78 13.08
CA VAL A 415 -6.50 6.13 14.41
C VAL A 415 -6.49 4.86 15.27
N GLY A 416 -5.82 4.89 16.43
CA GLY A 416 -5.56 3.70 17.27
C GLY A 416 -6.74 3.25 18.14
N ARG A 417 -6.84 1.95 18.43
CA ARG A 417 -7.77 1.32 19.40
C ARG A 417 -7.07 0.16 20.12
N LYS A 418 -7.64 -0.30 21.25
CA LYS A 418 -7.03 -1.34 22.09
C LYS A 418 -7.09 -2.75 21.47
N GLY A 419 -6.09 -3.59 21.79
CA GLY A 419 -6.10 -5.04 21.53
C GLY A 419 -4.74 -5.68 21.17
N LEU A 420 -3.73 -4.89 20.77
CA LEU A 420 -2.44 -5.40 20.26
C LEU A 420 -1.22 -4.77 20.96
N TRP A 421 -1.44 -4.12 22.10
CA TRP A 421 -0.51 -3.16 22.70
C TRP A 421 0.86 -3.72 22.97
N ALA A 422 0.96 -4.92 23.53
CA ALA A 422 2.24 -5.53 23.92
C ALA A 422 3.25 -5.57 22.76
N VAL A 423 2.81 -6.01 21.58
CA VAL A 423 3.68 -6.05 20.40
C VAL A 423 3.97 -4.66 19.86
N LEU A 424 2.96 -3.79 19.80
CA LEU A 424 3.08 -2.47 19.19
C LEU A 424 3.90 -1.49 20.04
N GLN A 425 3.79 -1.57 21.37
CA GLN A 425 4.59 -0.79 22.32
C GLN A 425 6.05 -1.25 22.36
N GLU A 426 6.32 -2.54 22.14
CA GLU A 426 7.72 -2.96 21.99
C GLU A 426 8.32 -2.62 20.61
N GLU A 427 7.51 -2.53 19.55
CA GLU A 427 7.97 -2.26 18.17
C GLU A 427 8.05 -0.77 17.82
N GLN A 428 7.13 0.03 18.37
CA GLN A 428 7.02 1.50 18.27
C GLN A 428 6.80 2.10 16.87
N THR A 429 7.30 1.52 15.77
CA THR A 429 7.24 2.16 14.44
C THR A 429 5.81 2.46 14.01
N TRP A 430 4.88 1.52 14.20
CA TRP A 430 3.48 1.77 13.85
C TRP A 430 2.82 2.80 14.79
N LEU A 431 3.14 2.79 16.08
CA LEU A 431 2.61 3.76 17.06
C LEU A 431 3.09 5.18 16.74
N GLN A 432 4.37 5.34 16.40
CA GLN A 432 4.93 6.63 15.95
C GLN A 432 4.21 7.16 14.71
N GLN A 433 3.81 6.29 13.77
CA GLN A 433 2.99 6.73 12.64
C GLN A 433 1.60 7.20 13.11
N VAL A 434 0.96 6.49 14.03
CA VAL A 434 -0.33 6.92 14.59
C VAL A 434 -0.21 8.26 15.34
N GLN A 435 0.86 8.47 16.11
CA GLN A 435 1.13 9.74 16.77
C GLN A 435 1.27 10.88 15.74
N ARG A 436 2.01 10.66 14.64
CA ARG A 436 2.10 11.64 13.53
C ARG A 436 0.75 11.89 12.86
N ASP A 437 -0.05 10.84 12.67
CA ASP A 437 -1.39 10.96 12.08
C ASP A 437 -2.35 11.72 13.01
N LEU A 438 -2.27 11.52 14.32
CA LEU A 438 -3.02 12.30 15.29
C LEU A 438 -2.54 13.75 15.35
N ALA A 439 -1.23 13.99 15.35
CA ALA A 439 -0.68 15.35 15.28
C ALA A 439 -1.15 16.09 14.02
N TRP A 440 -1.18 15.40 12.88
CA TRP A 440 -1.74 15.91 11.63
C TRP A 440 -3.24 16.23 11.75
N LEU A 441 -4.01 15.36 12.40
CA LEU A 441 -5.45 15.50 12.59
C LEU A 441 -5.80 16.67 13.52
N VAL A 442 -5.07 16.82 14.63
CA VAL A 442 -5.23 17.91 15.59
C VAL A 442 -4.86 19.24 14.97
N GLY A 443 -3.69 19.32 14.32
CA GLY A 443 -3.18 20.58 13.80
C GLY A 443 -3.13 21.66 14.88
N ASP A 444 -3.69 22.84 14.57
CA ASP A 444 -3.74 23.99 15.47
C ASP A 444 -5.09 24.11 16.23
N SER A 445 -5.89 23.04 16.23
CA SER A 445 -7.25 23.08 16.80
C SER A 445 -7.25 22.71 18.29
N GLU A 446 -7.89 23.54 19.10
CA GLU A 446 -8.11 23.31 20.54
C GLU A 446 -9.26 22.32 20.84
N ASP A 447 -10.01 21.88 19.81
CA ASP A 447 -11.15 20.97 19.96
C ASP A 447 -10.75 19.51 20.28
N TRP A 448 -9.44 19.23 20.36
CA TRP A 448 -8.91 17.88 20.51
C TRP A 448 -8.19 17.68 21.85
N PRO A 449 -8.19 16.45 22.38
CA PRO A 449 -7.35 16.12 23.54
C PRO A 449 -5.86 16.31 23.22
N GLY A 450 -5.06 16.56 24.27
CA GLY A 450 -3.62 16.76 24.13
C GLY A 450 -2.90 15.57 23.48
N LEU A 451 -1.79 15.84 22.79
CA LEU A 451 -0.94 14.84 22.13
C LEU A 451 0.14 14.28 23.09
N ARG A 452 -0.31 13.79 24.25
CA ARG A 452 0.55 13.27 25.31
C ARG A 452 -0.11 12.09 26.02
N GLU A 453 0.71 11.30 26.70
CA GLU A 453 0.27 10.11 27.44
C GLU A 453 -0.87 10.40 28.43
N GLN A 454 -0.79 11.51 29.18
CA GLN A 454 -1.82 11.86 30.18
C GLN A 454 -3.19 12.13 29.56
N SER A 455 -3.23 12.52 28.29
CA SER A 455 -4.48 12.80 27.56
C SER A 455 -4.98 11.56 26.80
N TRP A 456 -4.29 10.41 26.87
CA TRP A 456 -4.70 9.19 26.19
C TRP A 456 -6.08 8.65 26.64
N PRO A 457 -6.46 8.70 27.93
CA PRO A 457 -7.81 8.30 28.34
C PRO A 457 -8.92 9.12 27.67
N GLU A 458 -8.71 10.41 27.46
CA GLU A 458 -9.65 11.29 26.74
C GLU A 458 -9.75 10.90 25.27
N TRP A 459 -8.61 10.67 24.61
CA TRP A 459 -8.57 10.12 23.25
C TRP A 459 -9.32 8.80 23.15
N HIS A 460 -9.09 7.88 24.08
CA HIS A 460 -9.75 6.58 24.11
C HIS A 460 -11.27 6.72 24.19
N ASN A 461 -11.76 7.58 25.08
CA ASN A 461 -13.20 7.83 25.24
C ASN A 461 -13.80 8.49 24.00
N LEU A 462 -13.10 9.45 23.38
CA LEU A 462 -13.53 10.10 22.15
C LEU A 462 -13.65 9.10 20.98
N LEU A 463 -12.64 8.24 20.82
CA LEU A 463 -12.59 7.22 19.78
C LEU A 463 -13.59 6.09 20.02
N GLY A 464 -13.91 5.78 21.28
CA GLY A 464 -14.93 4.81 21.65
C GLY A 464 -16.36 5.34 21.51
N GLY A 465 -16.61 6.58 21.95
CA GLY A 465 -17.96 7.14 22.13
C GLY A 465 -18.43 8.09 21.02
N SER A 466 -17.54 8.69 20.23
CA SER A 466 -17.88 9.75 19.26
C SER A 466 -17.29 9.54 17.86
N MET A 467 -17.17 8.28 17.44
CA MET A 467 -16.62 7.91 16.13
C MET A 467 -17.27 8.63 14.92
N PRO A 468 -18.60 8.88 14.86
CA PRO A 468 -19.18 9.66 13.76
C PRO A 468 -18.68 11.11 13.69
N TRP A 469 -18.44 11.74 14.85
CA TRP A 469 -17.86 13.08 14.92
C TRP A 469 -16.40 13.07 14.46
N VAL A 470 -15.60 12.11 14.95
CA VAL A 470 -14.20 11.94 14.53
C VAL A 470 -14.10 11.73 13.02
N LYS A 471 -14.94 10.87 12.44
CA LYS A 471 -15.00 10.66 10.98
C LYS A 471 -15.32 11.93 10.20
N ARG A 472 -16.23 12.78 10.70
CA ARG A 472 -16.54 14.07 10.07
C ARG A 472 -15.34 15.01 10.12
N ARG A 473 -14.65 15.09 11.27
CA ARG A 473 -13.43 15.92 11.41
C ARG A 473 -12.29 15.44 10.53
N VAL A 474 -12.06 14.13 10.44
CA VAL A 474 -11.06 13.54 9.51
C VAL A 474 -11.37 13.92 8.06
N ARG A 475 -12.62 13.81 7.61
CA ARG A 475 -13.00 14.23 6.24
C ARG A 475 -12.75 15.74 6.04
N SER A 476 -13.20 16.56 6.97
CA SER A 476 -12.97 18.01 6.91
C SER A 476 -11.47 18.35 6.85
N ARG A 477 -10.63 17.64 7.61
CA ARG A 477 -9.18 17.78 7.57
C ARG A 477 -8.59 17.33 6.24
N MET A 478 -9.05 16.21 5.67
CA MET A 478 -8.64 15.76 4.33
C MET A 478 -9.02 16.79 3.24
N ASP A 479 -10.20 17.41 3.34
CA ASP A 479 -10.62 18.45 2.40
C ASP A 479 -9.74 19.72 2.52
N GLN A 480 -9.42 20.12 3.75
CA GLN A 480 -8.48 21.23 4.01
C GLN A 480 -7.09 20.93 3.45
N GLU A 481 -6.59 19.71 3.65
CA GLU A 481 -5.30 19.28 3.12
C GLU A 481 -5.30 19.19 1.60
N MET A 482 -6.39 18.76 0.98
CA MET A 482 -6.51 18.79 -0.48
C MET A 482 -6.45 20.23 -1.00
N LYS A 483 -7.10 21.18 -0.32
CA LYS A 483 -7.01 22.61 -0.66
C LYS A 483 -5.57 23.12 -0.50
N ARG A 484 -4.92 22.83 0.63
CA ARG A 484 -3.51 23.22 0.88
C ARG A 484 -2.55 22.60 -0.13
N PHE A 485 -2.71 21.32 -0.44
CA PHE A 485 -1.95 20.60 -1.44
C PHE A 485 -2.12 21.25 -2.81
N ARG A 486 -3.36 21.54 -3.21
CA ARG A 486 -3.65 22.26 -4.45
C ARG A 486 -2.95 23.61 -4.48
N SER A 487 -3.21 24.50 -3.51
CA SER A 487 -2.62 25.86 -3.51
C SER A 487 -1.08 25.82 -3.55
N SER A 488 -0.44 24.90 -2.80
CA SER A 488 1.03 24.80 -2.75
C SER A 488 1.63 24.27 -4.06
N TYR A 489 1.10 23.15 -4.59
CA TYR A 489 1.67 22.50 -5.76
C TYR A 489 1.26 23.18 -7.07
N VAL A 490 0.12 23.86 -7.12
CA VAL A 490 -0.26 24.68 -8.26
C VAL A 490 0.75 25.81 -8.45
N VAL A 491 1.08 26.56 -7.38
CA VAL A 491 2.11 27.61 -7.44
C VAL A 491 3.44 27.04 -7.93
N LEU A 492 3.87 25.89 -7.40
CA LEU A 492 5.09 25.22 -7.84
C LEU A 492 5.05 24.83 -9.33
N ILE A 493 3.93 24.28 -9.81
CA ILE A 493 3.76 23.88 -11.22
C ILE A 493 3.74 25.10 -12.15
N CYS A 494 3.10 26.20 -11.74
CA CYS A 494 3.07 27.44 -12.52
C CYS A 494 4.46 28.10 -12.57
N LEU A 495 5.19 28.15 -11.45
CA LEU A 495 6.57 28.61 -11.40
C LEU A 495 7.48 27.75 -12.28
N TRP A 496 7.28 26.43 -12.25
CA TRP A 496 7.99 25.49 -13.12
C TRP A 496 7.68 25.73 -14.60
N ALA A 497 6.41 26.01 -14.93
CA ALA A 497 5.98 26.35 -16.28
C ALA A 497 6.65 27.63 -16.80
N LEU A 498 6.63 28.69 -15.98
CA LEU A 498 7.26 29.99 -16.26
C LEU A 498 8.78 29.82 -16.44
N TRP A 499 9.44 29.11 -15.53
CA TRP A 499 10.87 28.81 -15.62
C TRP A 499 11.24 28.03 -16.89
N ARG A 500 10.47 26.99 -17.24
CA ARG A 500 10.70 26.23 -18.48
C ARG A 500 10.49 27.09 -19.72
N ARG A 501 9.51 28.00 -19.71
CA ARG A 501 9.24 28.91 -20.84
C ARG A 501 10.27 30.02 -20.96
N ALA A 502 10.83 30.52 -19.85
CA ALA A 502 11.99 31.41 -19.84
C ALA A 502 13.26 30.74 -20.41
N SER A 503 13.36 29.42 -20.25
CA SER A 503 14.56 28.65 -20.63
C SER A 503 14.59 28.25 -22.11
N VAL A 504 13.47 28.33 -22.84
CA VAL A 504 13.37 27.97 -24.27
C VAL A 504 13.55 29.22 -25.13
N LYS A 505 14.59 29.25 -25.99
CA LYS A 505 14.75 30.32 -26.99
C LYS A 505 13.74 30.15 -28.12
N THR A 506 13.06 31.22 -28.52
CA THR A 506 12.12 31.22 -29.65
C THR A 506 12.71 31.94 -30.85
N ALA A 507 12.31 31.55 -32.08
CA ALA A 507 12.86 32.10 -33.33
C ALA A 507 12.70 33.63 -33.51
N GLY A 508 11.83 34.30 -32.74
CA GLY A 508 11.74 35.77 -32.70
C GLY A 508 12.83 36.47 -31.87
N ASP A 509 13.62 35.70 -31.10
CA ASP A 509 14.73 36.21 -30.29
C ASP A 509 16.01 36.47 -31.12
N GLU A 510 16.03 36.12 -32.41
CA GLU A 510 17.15 36.43 -33.32
C GLU A 510 16.96 37.75 -34.06
N GLU A 511 15.72 38.18 -34.35
CA GLU A 511 15.44 39.49 -34.97
C GLU A 511 15.37 40.64 -33.97
N HIS A 512 15.07 40.34 -32.70
CA HIS A 512 15.19 41.30 -31.61
C HIS A 512 16.53 41.04 -30.91
N GLN A 513 17.63 41.51 -31.51
CA GLN A 513 18.70 42.02 -30.67
C GLN A 513 18.02 42.97 -29.69
N TRP A 514 18.05 42.63 -28.40
CA TRP A 514 17.43 43.40 -27.34
C TRP A 514 18.07 44.79 -27.27
N THR A 515 17.72 45.68 -28.19
CA THR A 515 18.05 47.09 -28.15
C THR A 515 17.11 47.72 -27.14
N PHE A 516 17.42 47.52 -25.87
CA PHE A 516 16.90 48.32 -24.79
C PHE A 516 17.45 49.74 -24.99
N MET A 517 16.64 50.63 -25.57
CA MET A 517 16.90 52.05 -25.48
C MET A 517 16.61 52.48 -24.04
N ASP A 518 17.70 52.68 -23.28
CA ASP A 518 17.85 53.46 -22.06
C ASP A 518 18.63 52.69 -20.97
N GLU A 519 19.84 53.17 -20.67
CA GLU A 519 20.79 52.51 -19.76
C GLU A 519 20.28 52.43 -18.31
N GLN A 520 19.35 53.31 -17.90
CA GLN A 520 18.73 53.27 -16.57
C GLN A 520 17.67 52.18 -16.41
N LEU A 521 16.92 51.85 -17.48
CA LEU A 521 15.97 50.73 -17.50
C LEU A 521 16.69 49.37 -17.47
N SER A 522 17.89 49.28 -18.08
CA SER A 522 18.68 48.04 -18.12
C SER A 522 19.24 47.59 -16.75
N ALA A 523 19.41 48.52 -15.80
CA ALA A 523 19.85 48.22 -14.44
C ALA A 523 18.67 47.77 -13.54
N LYS A 524 17.50 48.41 -13.69
CA LYS A 524 16.25 48.02 -12.98
C LYS A 524 15.69 46.68 -13.49
N TYR A 525 15.70 46.42 -14.79
CA TYR A 525 15.29 45.12 -15.36
C TYR A 525 16.25 43.99 -15.01
N ARG A 526 17.56 44.26 -14.87
CA ARG A 526 18.52 43.29 -14.34
C ARG A 526 18.18 42.85 -12.91
N ALA A 527 17.58 43.70 -12.08
CA ALA A 527 17.15 43.37 -10.71
C ALA A 527 15.83 42.58 -10.66
N VAL A 528 14.85 42.93 -11.51
CA VAL A 528 13.56 42.21 -11.63
C VAL A 528 13.75 40.80 -12.19
N VAL A 529 14.59 40.67 -13.22
CA VAL A 529 14.92 39.37 -13.81
C VAL A 529 15.93 38.61 -12.94
N GLN A 530 16.66 39.25 -12.00
CA GLN A 530 17.63 38.59 -11.10
C GLN A 530 17.02 37.52 -10.17
N GLY A 531 15.74 37.60 -9.81
CA GLY A 531 15.06 36.52 -9.09
C GLY A 531 14.94 35.23 -9.91
N THR A 532 14.67 35.37 -11.20
CA THR A 532 14.57 34.28 -12.19
C THR A 532 15.94 33.93 -12.83
N LEU A 533 16.89 34.88 -12.87
CA LEU A 533 18.24 34.77 -13.40
C LEU A 533 19.24 34.21 -12.37
N LYS A 534 19.01 34.30 -11.07
CA LYS A 534 19.84 33.58 -10.08
C LYS A 534 19.74 32.05 -10.26
N LEU A 535 18.56 31.55 -10.66
CA LEU A 535 18.37 30.16 -11.12
C LEU A 535 19.04 29.89 -12.47
N TYR A 536 19.17 30.90 -13.33
CA TYR A 536 19.82 30.81 -14.64
C TYR A 536 21.36 30.86 -14.54
N GLN A 537 21.90 31.60 -13.57
CA GLN A 537 23.35 31.71 -13.28
C GLN A 537 23.90 30.50 -12.51
N ALA A 538 23.03 29.63 -11.95
CA ALA A 538 23.39 28.30 -11.46
C ALA A 538 23.70 27.28 -12.60
N GLY A 539 23.67 27.72 -13.86
CA GLY A 539 24.43 27.05 -14.90
C GLY A 539 23.74 25.89 -15.62
N SER A 540 22.43 25.93 -15.85
CA SER A 540 21.72 24.93 -16.68
C SER A 540 20.98 25.57 -17.86
N PHE A 541 21.46 25.36 -19.10
CA PHE A 541 20.80 25.74 -20.35
C PHE A 541 20.22 24.46 -20.96
N ALA A 542 18.94 24.47 -21.33
CA ALA A 542 18.39 23.46 -22.23
C ALA A 542 18.24 24.13 -23.60
N ARG A 543 19.08 23.77 -24.56
CA ARG A 543 19.16 24.49 -25.84
C ARG A 543 19.33 23.55 -27.03
N GLU A 544 18.53 22.50 -27.10
CA GLU A 544 17.94 21.95 -28.33
C GLU A 544 17.13 20.69 -28.01
N MET A 545 15.98 20.53 -28.67
CA MET A 545 15.32 19.23 -28.77
C MET A 545 15.90 18.50 -29.97
N ALA A 546 16.70 17.46 -29.74
CA ALA A 546 16.88 16.45 -30.78
C ALA A 546 15.49 15.85 -31.08
N PRO A 547 15.07 15.75 -32.36
CA PRO A 547 13.79 15.18 -32.71
C PRO A 547 13.78 13.72 -32.30
N GLY A 548 13.07 13.40 -31.22
CA GLY A 548 12.66 12.04 -30.96
C GLY A 548 11.80 11.60 -32.14
N ILE A 549 12.28 10.64 -32.92
CA ILE A 549 11.52 10.00 -34.00
C ILE A 549 10.38 9.21 -33.34
N GLY A 550 9.31 9.93 -33.03
CA GLY A 550 8.11 9.42 -32.36
C GLY A 550 6.86 10.06 -32.97
N SER A 551 6.88 10.36 -34.27
CA SER A 551 5.70 10.83 -35.00
C SER A 551 5.15 9.72 -35.91
N ARG A 552 3.92 9.30 -35.62
CA ARG A 552 2.89 8.89 -36.59
C ARG A 552 3.21 7.79 -37.63
N ARG A 553 4.04 6.77 -37.35
CA ARG A 553 4.14 5.59 -38.24
C ARG A 553 4.11 4.23 -37.53
N TRP A 554 3.25 4.06 -36.53
CA TRP A 554 2.72 2.73 -36.25
C TRP A 554 1.65 2.41 -37.31
N ARG A 555 2.08 1.82 -38.43
CA ARG A 555 1.19 1.14 -39.38
C ARG A 555 1.19 -0.36 -39.07
N GLN A 556 0.09 -1.00 -39.44
CA GLN A 556 -0.23 -2.43 -39.35
C GLN A 556 0.91 -3.42 -39.69
N HIS A 557 1.93 -3.01 -40.45
CA HIS A 557 3.14 -3.79 -40.71
C HIS A 557 4.04 -4.00 -39.47
N ALA A 558 4.00 -3.10 -38.47
CA ALA A 558 4.81 -3.22 -37.25
C ALA A 558 4.23 -4.20 -36.21
N GLU A 559 2.93 -4.51 -36.29
CA GLU A 559 2.34 -5.64 -35.55
C GLU A 559 2.79 -7.00 -36.14
N GLU A 560 3.06 -7.05 -37.45
CA GLU A 560 3.65 -8.22 -38.11
C GLU A 560 5.13 -8.40 -37.69
N ASP A 561 5.90 -7.32 -37.51
CA ASP A 561 7.27 -7.36 -36.99
C ASP A 561 7.36 -7.79 -35.50
N TYR A 562 6.35 -7.49 -34.67
CA TYR A 562 6.27 -8.01 -33.30
C TYR A 562 6.07 -9.53 -33.27
N THR A 563 5.55 -10.10 -34.36
CA THR A 563 5.37 -11.54 -34.51
C THR A 563 6.64 -12.25 -35.05
N LEU A 564 7.64 -11.49 -35.52
CA LEU A 564 8.89 -12.01 -36.11
C LEU A 564 10.18 -11.55 -35.41
N ALA A 565 10.10 -10.93 -34.23
CA ALA A 565 11.29 -10.64 -33.41
C ALA A 565 11.85 -11.85 -32.64
N VAL A 566 11.58 -13.07 -33.09
CA VAL A 566 12.50 -14.21 -32.85
C VAL A 566 13.44 -14.23 -34.05
N PRO A 567 14.67 -13.71 -33.96
CA PRO A 567 15.63 -13.98 -35.01
C PRO A 567 15.80 -15.50 -35.11
N GLN A 568 15.69 -16.04 -36.33
CA GLN A 568 16.10 -17.41 -36.67
C GLN A 568 17.63 -17.62 -36.51
N GLN A 569 18.30 -16.88 -35.61
CA GLN A 569 19.68 -17.10 -35.23
C GLN A 569 19.72 -17.81 -33.88
N ASN A 570 19.96 -19.11 -33.93
CA ASN A 570 20.11 -20.02 -32.79
C ASN A 570 21.39 -19.81 -31.96
N SER A 571 22.08 -18.67 -32.08
CA SER A 571 23.32 -18.42 -31.34
C SER A 571 23.37 -16.99 -30.82
N LEU A 572 23.10 -16.83 -29.52
CA LEU A 572 23.43 -15.61 -28.79
C LEU A 572 24.96 -15.47 -28.77
N PRO A 573 25.51 -14.25 -28.97
CA PRO A 573 26.96 -14.04 -28.97
C PRO A 573 27.58 -14.39 -27.60
N GLU A 574 28.72 -15.09 -27.60
CA GLU A 574 29.38 -15.57 -26.37
C GLU A 574 30.16 -14.48 -25.61
N SER A 575 30.37 -13.31 -26.23
CA SER A 575 31.14 -12.22 -25.63
C SER A 575 30.23 -11.22 -24.88
N SER A 576 30.57 -10.92 -23.63
CA SER A 576 29.83 -9.95 -22.80
C SER A 576 29.79 -8.56 -23.45
N GLY A 577 30.87 -8.13 -24.11
CA GLY A 577 30.92 -6.84 -24.80
C GLY A 577 29.94 -6.74 -25.98
N THR A 578 29.77 -7.82 -26.74
CA THR A 578 28.80 -7.85 -27.86
C THR A 578 27.37 -7.85 -27.34
N ILE A 579 27.10 -8.57 -26.25
CA ILE A 579 25.79 -8.57 -25.59
C ILE A 579 25.44 -7.18 -25.03
N ILE A 580 26.40 -6.48 -24.41
CA ILE A 580 26.24 -5.10 -23.96
C ILE A 580 25.88 -4.20 -25.16
N GLY A 581 26.60 -4.32 -26.28
CA GLY A 581 26.29 -3.56 -27.50
C GLY A 581 24.88 -3.83 -28.05
N CYS A 582 24.43 -5.08 -28.05
CA CYS A 582 23.06 -5.44 -28.48
C CYS A 582 22.00 -4.89 -27.51
N LEU A 583 22.24 -4.97 -26.19
CA LEU A 583 21.36 -4.40 -25.18
C LEU A 583 21.28 -2.88 -25.32
N GLN A 584 22.42 -2.20 -25.51
CA GLN A 584 22.47 -0.77 -25.76
C GLN A 584 21.70 -0.39 -27.02
N GLN A 585 21.93 -1.07 -28.15
CA GLN A 585 21.19 -0.82 -29.39
C GLN A 585 19.69 -1.09 -29.28
N CYS A 586 19.29 -2.08 -28.50
CA CYS A 586 17.88 -2.40 -28.28
C CYS A 586 17.22 -1.33 -27.39
N LEU A 587 17.84 -1.02 -26.25
CA LEU A 587 17.34 -0.03 -25.29
C LEU A 587 17.38 1.40 -25.87
N ALA A 588 18.35 1.73 -26.73
CA ALA A 588 18.44 3.00 -27.48
C ALA A 588 17.18 3.32 -28.29
N LYS A 589 16.44 2.28 -28.71
CA LYS A 589 15.23 2.43 -29.53
C LYS A 589 14.03 2.93 -28.71
N PHE A 590 14.16 3.01 -27.39
CA PHE A 590 13.10 3.36 -26.46
C PHE A 590 13.50 4.55 -25.58
N PRO A 591 12.59 5.49 -25.27
CA PRO A 591 12.91 6.69 -24.50
C PRO A 591 12.92 6.40 -22.99
N LEU A 592 13.88 5.59 -22.53
CA LEU A 592 13.98 5.12 -21.15
C LEU A 592 14.90 6.02 -20.32
N TYR A 593 14.53 6.34 -19.08
CA TYR A 593 15.42 7.00 -18.13
C TYR A 593 16.54 6.03 -17.67
N PRO A 594 17.71 6.52 -17.22
CA PRO A 594 18.80 5.67 -16.72
C PRO A 594 18.37 4.68 -15.64
N THR A 595 17.50 5.12 -14.73
CA THR A 595 16.93 4.26 -13.67
C THR A 595 15.96 3.21 -14.22
N GLU A 596 15.24 3.50 -15.31
CA GLU A 596 14.33 2.53 -15.95
C GLU A 596 15.12 1.47 -16.74
N MET A 597 16.24 1.86 -17.36
CA MET A 597 17.16 0.92 -18.01
C MET A 597 17.82 0.00 -16.98
N GLU A 598 18.21 0.53 -15.82
CA GLU A 598 18.72 -0.24 -14.69
C GLU A 598 17.65 -1.19 -14.12
N GLU A 599 16.40 -0.72 -13.96
CA GLU A 599 15.28 -1.57 -13.54
C GLU A 599 14.99 -2.70 -14.56
N LEU A 600 15.02 -2.40 -15.86
CA LEU A 600 14.80 -3.37 -16.93
C LEU A 600 15.91 -4.42 -17.01
N THR A 601 17.18 -3.99 -16.97
CA THR A 601 18.33 -4.91 -16.98
C THR A 601 18.35 -5.78 -15.72
N ASN A 602 18.03 -5.22 -14.55
CA ASN A 602 17.85 -6.00 -13.32
C ASN A 602 16.67 -6.98 -13.40
N HIS A 603 15.57 -6.59 -14.05
CA HIS A 603 14.42 -7.47 -14.25
C HIS A 603 14.76 -8.63 -15.18
N VAL A 604 15.42 -8.37 -16.31
CA VAL A 604 15.90 -9.39 -17.25
C VAL A 604 16.93 -10.30 -16.60
N ALA A 605 17.83 -9.78 -15.77
CA ALA A 605 18.76 -10.59 -14.98
C ALA A 605 18.02 -11.51 -13.98
N GLY A 606 16.91 -11.03 -13.42
CA GLY A 606 16.02 -11.83 -12.56
C GLY A 606 15.33 -12.96 -13.32
N GLU A 607 14.75 -12.67 -14.49
CA GLU A 607 14.10 -13.65 -15.37
C GLU A 607 15.09 -14.74 -15.83
N LEU A 608 16.32 -14.36 -16.21
CA LEU A 608 17.37 -15.30 -16.60
C LEU A 608 17.69 -16.29 -15.46
N GLN A 609 17.74 -15.83 -14.21
CA GLN A 609 17.94 -16.71 -13.06
C GLN A 609 16.77 -17.66 -12.81
N VAL A 610 15.54 -17.23 -13.12
CA VAL A 610 14.34 -18.07 -13.02
C VAL A 610 14.37 -19.14 -14.10
N LEU A 611 14.71 -18.80 -15.34
CA LEU A 611 14.83 -19.73 -16.47
C LEU A 611 15.93 -20.78 -16.25
N GLN A 612 17.08 -20.38 -15.70
CA GLN A 612 18.15 -21.30 -15.35
C GLN A 612 17.74 -22.29 -14.25
N ARG A 613 16.99 -21.84 -13.25
CA ARG A 613 16.45 -22.72 -12.19
C ARG A 613 15.35 -23.65 -12.68
N ALA A 614 14.67 -23.29 -13.77
CA ALA A 614 13.59 -24.06 -14.36
C ALA A 614 14.08 -25.11 -15.39
N GLY A 615 15.38 -25.15 -15.71
CA GLY A 615 15.93 -26.08 -16.71
C GLY A 615 15.49 -25.78 -18.15
N VAL A 616 15.05 -24.53 -18.42
CA VAL A 616 14.59 -24.10 -19.75
C VAL A 616 15.71 -23.45 -20.55
N ALA A 617 16.82 -23.11 -19.88
CA ALA A 617 18.01 -22.49 -20.49
C ALA A 617 19.08 -23.50 -20.96
N ASP A 618 18.77 -24.80 -20.98
CA ASP A 618 19.70 -25.90 -21.33
C ASP A 618 20.25 -25.82 -22.77
N GLN A 619 19.64 -24.98 -23.61
CA GLN A 619 20.06 -24.71 -24.99
C GLN A 619 21.21 -23.70 -25.09
N TRP A 620 21.57 -23.02 -23.99
CA TRP A 620 22.66 -22.05 -23.94
C TRP A 620 23.82 -22.59 -23.12
N SER A 621 25.06 -22.40 -23.60
CA SER A 621 26.25 -22.87 -22.89
C SER A 621 26.43 -22.13 -21.57
N THR A 622 27.16 -22.75 -20.64
CA THR A 622 27.46 -22.15 -19.33
C THR A 622 28.21 -20.83 -19.48
N GLU A 623 29.06 -20.74 -20.50
CA GLU A 623 29.80 -19.56 -20.89
C GLU A 623 28.87 -18.44 -21.40
N THR A 624 27.88 -18.75 -22.26
CA THR A 624 26.91 -17.77 -22.76
C THR A 624 26.06 -17.18 -21.62
N ILE A 625 25.59 -18.04 -20.70
CA ILE A 625 24.82 -17.59 -19.53
C ILE A 625 25.67 -16.69 -18.62
N ALA A 626 26.94 -17.06 -18.41
CA ALA A 626 27.87 -16.24 -17.64
C ALA A 626 28.15 -14.89 -18.32
N ALA A 627 28.28 -14.88 -19.66
CA ALA A 627 28.49 -13.66 -20.44
C ALA A 627 27.29 -12.72 -20.38
N ILE A 628 26.05 -13.24 -20.50
CA ILE A 628 24.82 -12.45 -20.37
C ILE A 628 24.68 -11.89 -18.95
N LYS A 629 24.93 -12.72 -17.93
CA LYS A 629 24.85 -12.30 -16.54
C LYS A 629 25.90 -11.23 -16.22
N ASN A 630 27.12 -11.41 -16.71
CA ASN A 630 28.16 -10.40 -16.56
C ASN A 630 27.74 -9.12 -17.27
N ALA A 631 27.31 -9.18 -18.54
CA ALA A 631 26.83 -8.04 -19.30
C ALA A 631 25.71 -7.26 -18.59
N LEU A 632 24.71 -7.94 -18.05
CA LEU A 632 23.61 -7.31 -17.31
C LEU A 632 24.05 -6.72 -15.95
N GLN A 633 25.11 -7.26 -15.34
CA GLN A 633 25.66 -6.77 -14.06
C GLN A 633 26.71 -5.67 -14.23
N THR A 634 27.45 -5.67 -15.36
CA THR A 634 28.38 -4.60 -15.75
C THR A 634 27.69 -3.50 -16.56
N PHE A 635 26.41 -3.65 -16.88
CA PHE A 635 25.60 -2.58 -17.47
C PHE A 635 25.41 -1.46 -16.43
N ASP A 636 26.42 -0.61 -16.34
CA ASP A 636 26.38 0.67 -15.70
C ASP A 636 25.95 1.69 -16.76
N GLY A 637 24.89 2.44 -16.46
CA GLY A 637 24.40 3.54 -17.30
C GLY A 637 25.46 4.59 -17.67
N PHE A 638 26.66 4.54 -17.07
CA PHE A 638 27.81 5.37 -17.42
C PHE A 638 28.50 5.08 -18.76
N THR A 639 28.33 3.90 -19.36
CA THR A 639 29.01 3.58 -20.65
C THR A 639 28.16 3.87 -21.88
N TRP A 640 27.42 4.98 -21.84
CA TRP A 640 27.13 5.74 -23.05
C TRP A 640 28.28 6.73 -23.22
N SER A 641 29.43 6.22 -23.68
CA SER A 641 30.49 7.09 -24.14
C SER A 641 29.89 7.99 -25.22
N HIS A 642 29.83 9.28 -24.89
CA HIS A 642 29.65 10.39 -25.81
C HIS A 642 30.16 10.03 -27.21
N VAL A 643 29.23 9.70 -28.12
CA VAL A 643 29.42 10.18 -29.49
C VAL A 643 29.52 11.68 -29.33
N GLU A 644 30.66 12.25 -29.73
CA GLU A 644 31.06 13.65 -29.53
C GLU A 644 29.94 14.64 -29.91
N LEU A 645 28.99 14.84 -28.99
CA LEU A 645 28.24 16.07 -28.87
C LEU A 645 29.24 17.02 -28.22
N GLN A 646 29.80 17.88 -29.06
CA GLN A 646 30.66 18.99 -28.63
C GLN A 646 30.04 19.67 -27.40
N ALA A 647 30.91 19.99 -26.44
CA ALA A 647 30.59 20.62 -25.16
C ALA A 647 29.40 21.60 -25.25
N GLY A 648 28.25 21.22 -24.69
CA GLY A 648 27.04 22.05 -24.77
C GLY A 648 25.85 21.65 -23.88
N ASP A 649 25.62 20.37 -23.58
CA ASP A 649 24.39 19.95 -22.91
C ASP A 649 24.52 19.85 -21.38
N LYS A 650 23.75 20.69 -20.69
CA LYS A 650 23.67 20.83 -19.23
C LYS A 650 22.57 19.93 -18.64
N PRO A 651 22.63 19.57 -17.34
CA PRO A 651 21.74 18.58 -16.73
C PRO A 651 20.27 19.00 -16.75
N VAL A 652 19.37 18.05 -17.07
CA VAL A 652 17.91 18.23 -17.01
C VAL A 652 17.48 18.35 -15.54
N THR A 653 17.12 19.56 -15.11
CA THR A 653 16.53 19.79 -13.78
C THR A 653 15.20 19.02 -13.67
N THR A 654 15.00 18.25 -12.60
CA THR A 654 13.70 17.59 -12.33
C THR A 654 12.80 18.53 -11.52
N LEU A 655 11.47 18.35 -11.57
CA LEU A 655 10.54 19.16 -10.74
C LEU A 655 10.89 19.09 -9.24
N ARG A 656 11.44 17.97 -8.78
CA ARG A 656 11.88 17.78 -7.39
C ARG A 656 13.18 18.52 -7.06
N ASN A 657 14.06 18.73 -8.04
CA ASN A 657 15.24 19.57 -7.86
C ASN A 657 14.83 21.04 -7.84
N PHE A 658 13.94 21.45 -8.73
CA PHE A 658 13.38 22.80 -8.73
C PHE A 658 12.55 23.11 -7.50
N GLN A 659 11.79 22.14 -6.98
CA GLN A 659 11.09 22.29 -5.72
C GLN A 659 12.07 22.63 -4.58
N ARG A 660 13.20 21.91 -4.48
CA ARG A 660 14.24 22.21 -3.49
C ARG A 660 14.83 23.59 -3.69
N GLU A 661 15.15 23.97 -4.93
CA GLU A 661 15.65 25.32 -5.25
C GLU A 661 14.64 26.42 -4.91
N VAL A 662 13.34 26.20 -5.13
CA VAL A 662 12.25 27.13 -4.80
C VAL A 662 12.01 27.21 -3.28
N GLU A 663 12.15 26.10 -2.56
CA GLU A 663 12.01 26.04 -1.10
C GLU A 663 13.12 26.82 -0.37
N ASP A 664 14.32 26.88 -0.94
CA ASP A 664 15.46 27.62 -0.39
C ASP A 664 15.35 29.15 -0.60
N VAL A 665 14.39 29.63 -1.41
CA VAL A 665 14.18 31.06 -1.67
C VAL A 665 13.40 31.71 -0.52
N ASN A 666 13.93 32.80 0.05
CA ASN A 666 13.23 33.62 1.03
C ASN A 666 12.16 34.51 0.35
N TRP A 667 11.02 33.91 0.02
CA TRP A 667 9.91 34.58 -0.63
C TRP A 667 9.36 35.78 0.15
N ARG A 668 9.38 35.74 1.50
CA ARG A 668 8.85 36.83 2.34
C ARG A 668 9.65 38.12 2.18
N ALA A 669 10.99 38.04 2.24
CA ALA A 669 11.86 39.20 2.09
C ALA A 669 11.67 39.84 0.72
N LEU A 670 11.63 39.01 -0.32
CA LEU A 670 11.42 39.50 -1.68
C LEU A 670 10.03 40.19 -1.80
N CYS A 671 8.97 39.76 -1.08
CA CYS A 671 7.56 40.14 -1.34
C CYS A 671 7.28 41.59 -0.91
N GLN A 672 8.22 42.17 -0.17
CA GLN A 672 8.14 43.49 0.41
C GLN A 672 8.85 44.56 -0.44
N GLU A 673 9.55 44.17 -1.51
CA GLU A 673 10.21 45.12 -2.43
C GLU A 673 9.21 45.82 -3.35
N SER A 674 9.32 47.14 -3.44
CA SER A 674 8.45 48.01 -4.26
C SER A 674 9.12 48.33 -5.60
N TYR A 675 8.37 48.25 -6.69
CA TYR A 675 8.85 48.55 -8.05
C TYR A 675 8.07 49.74 -8.62
N HIS A 676 8.77 50.78 -9.07
CA HIS A 676 8.19 51.95 -9.74
C HIS A 676 8.47 51.87 -11.24
N LEU A 677 7.41 51.95 -12.04
CA LEU A 677 7.44 52.09 -13.49
C LEU A 677 6.87 53.44 -13.89
N ASP A 678 7.61 54.20 -14.68
CA ASP A 678 7.29 55.57 -15.12
C ASP A 678 6.56 55.60 -16.50
N GLU A 679 5.96 54.48 -16.93
CA GLU A 679 5.31 54.38 -18.25
C GLU A 679 3.81 54.11 -18.17
N THR A 680 3.03 54.80 -19.01
CA THR A 680 1.57 54.63 -19.13
C THR A 680 1.23 53.28 -19.78
N PRO A 681 0.51 52.37 -19.09
CA PRO A 681 0.25 51.02 -19.61
C PRO A 681 -0.73 51.03 -20.80
N LYS A 682 -0.46 50.18 -21.79
CA LYS A 682 -1.29 50.01 -23.00
C LYS A 682 -2.53 49.13 -22.78
N ALA A 683 -2.55 48.31 -21.74
CA ALA A 683 -3.67 47.44 -21.36
C ALA A 683 -3.65 47.13 -19.85
N CYS A 684 -4.84 46.99 -19.24
CA CYS A 684 -5.02 46.54 -17.86
C CYS A 684 -5.66 45.15 -17.84
N LEU A 685 -4.94 44.17 -17.30
CA LEU A 685 -5.36 42.79 -17.12
C LEU A 685 -5.90 42.61 -15.71
N LYS A 686 -7.06 41.97 -15.55
CA LYS A 686 -7.66 41.74 -14.23
C LYS A 686 -7.67 40.26 -13.90
N LEU A 687 -6.87 39.86 -12.93
CA LEU A 687 -6.87 38.51 -12.39
C LEU A 687 -8.07 38.33 -11.45
N ALA A 688 -8.82 37.24 -11.61
CA ALA A 688 -10.00 36.95 -10.79
C ALA A 688 -9.65 36.86 -9.29
N GLU A 689 -10.61 37.19 -8.41
CA GLU A 689 -10.41 37.11 -6.95
C GLU A 689 -10.08 35.69 -6.49
N ASP A 690 -10.60 34.70 -7.21
CA ASP A 690 -10.39 33.27 -7.06
C ASP A 690 -9.41 32.74 -8.12
N TRP A 691 -8.32 33.45 -8.38
CA TRP A 691 -7.28 33.02 -9.32
C TRP A 691 -6.69 31.63 -9.04
N GLU A 692 -6.78 31.15 -7.79
CA GLU A 692 -6.47 29.76 -7.40
C GLU A 692 -7.54 28.76 -7.87
N ALA A 693 -8.81 29.19 -7.97
CA ALA A 693 -9.94 28.39 -8.42
C ALA A 693 -9.99 28.23 -9.95
N ALA A 694 -9.44 29.18 -10.72
CA ALA A 694 -9.15 29.02 -12.16
C ALA A 694 -8.26 27.80 -12.48
N LEU A 695 -7.64 27.21 -11.45
CA LEU A 695 -6.76 26.04 -11.51
C LEU A 695 -7.40 24.80 -10.86
N SER A 696 -8.66 24.91 -10.45
CA SER A 696 -9.51 23.81 -9.98
C SER A 696 -10.17 23.06 -11.14
N SER A 697 -10.52 21.80 -10.90
CA SER A 697 -11.29 20.97 -11.85
C SER A 697 -12.67 21.54 -12.21
N GLU A 698 -13.16 22.56 -11.48
CA GLU A 698 -14.48 23.16 -11.64
C GLU A 698 -14.47 24.41 -12.54
N SER A 699 -13.30 24.98 -12.84
CA SER A 699 -13.16 26.24 -13.61
C SER A 699 -13.33 26.13 -15.12
N GLY A 700 -13.31 24.91 -15.68
CA GLY A 700 -13.24 24.72 -17.13
C GLY A 700 -11.95 25.24 -17.80
N LEU A 701 -11.04 25.90 -17.09
CA LEU A 701 -9.71 26.29 -17.57
C LEU A 701 -8.70 25.13 -17.50
N ALA A 702 -8.97 24.16 -16.62
CA ALA A 702 -8.37 22.83 -16.66
C ALA A 702 -9.01 21.92 -17.73
N ASP A 703 -9.66 22.48 -18.75
CA ASP A 703 -10.18 21.74 -19.89
C ASP A 703 -9.04 21.28 -20.81
N VAL A 704 -9.29 20.13 -21.41
CA VAL A 704 -8.44 19.18 -22.13
C VAL A 704 -7.41 19.80 -23.09
N ALA A 705 -7.63 21.02 -23.57
CA ALA A 705 -6.76 21.76 -24.49
C ALA A 705 -5.49 22.33 -23.83
N ALA A 706 -5.47 22.50 -22.51
CA ALA A 706 -4.37 23.10 -21.79
C ALA A 706 -3.07 22.26 -21.97
N VAL A 707 -3.02 21.04 -21.47
CA VAL A 707 -1.74 20.33 -21.28
C VAL A 707 -1.20 19.67 -22.58
N GLN A 708 -1.65 20.13 -23.76
CA GLN A 708 -1.26 19.62 -25.08
C GLN A 708 0.21 19.90 -25.47
N GLY A 709 0.95 20.75 -24.74
CA GLY A 709 2.36 21.04 -25.07
C GLY A 709 3.27 21.57 -23.95
N SER A 710 2.74 22.11 -22.85
CA SER A 710 3.53 22.66 -21.74
C SER A 710 2.68 22.83 -20.47
N TYR A 711 3.30 22.78 -19.29
CA TYR A 711 2.66 23.22 -18.02
C TYR A 711 2.16 24.68 -18.10
N TRP A 712 2.59 25.42 -19.13
CA TRP A 712 2.17 26.78 -19.46
C TRP A 712 0.67 26.98 -19.38
N THR A 713 -0.11 25.99 -19.76
CA THR A 713 -1.55 26.11 -19.83
C THR A 713 -2.27 26.01 -18.49
N LEU A 714 -1.58 25.51 -17.46
CA LEU A 714 -1.99 25.60 -16.06
C LEU A 714 -1.64 26.98 -15.46
N VAL A 715 -1.15 27.93 -16.25
CA VAL A 715 -1.01 29.34 -15.83
C VAL A 715 -2.29 30.08 -16.27
N PRO A 716 -2.94 30.89 -15.39
CA PRO A 716 -4.07 31.73 -15.76
C PRO A 716 -3.80 32.55 -17.04
N GLU A 717 -4.79 32.72 -17.92
CA GLU A 717 -4.61 33.41 -19.20
C GLU A 717 -4.09 34.84 -19.02
N GLU A 718 -4.56 35.54 -17.99
CA GLU A 718 -4.11 36.89 -17.65
C GLU A 718 -2.61 36.92 -17.34
N LEU A 719 -2.11 35.90 -16.64
CA LEU A 719 -0.68 35.77 -16.33
C LEU A 719 0.14 35.36 -17.54
N LYS A 720 -0.43 34.61 -18.49
CA LYS A 720 0.24 34.29 -19.76
C LYS A 720 0.41 35.53 -20.62
N VAL A 721 -0.65 36.33 -20.77
CA VAL A 721 -0.62 37.59 -21.53
C VAL A 721 0.34 38.57 -20.88
N ALA A 722 0.31 38.70 -19.55
CA ALA A 722 1.26 39.53 -18.79
C ALA A 722 2.72 39.10 -19.00
N TRP A 723 2.99 37.78 -19.04
CA TRP A 723 4.31 37.23 -19.27
C TRP A 723 4.81 37.48 -20.69
N ASP A 724 3.99 37.18 -21.69
CA ASP A 724 4.36 37.37 -23.10
C ASP A 724 4.56 38.86 -23.40
N ALA A 725 3.77 39.76 -22.80
CA ALA A 725 3.95 41.21 -22.91
C ALA A 725 5.21 41.73 -22.22
N THR A 726 5.55 41.19 -21.03
CA THR A 726 6.83 41.48 -20.36
C THR A 726 8.01 41.05 -21.23
N ARG A 727 7.86 39.95 -21.97
CA ARG A 727 8.90 39.44 -22.88
C ARG A 727 9.05 40.27 -24.16
N THR A 728 7.96 40.85 -24.67
CA THR A 728 7.97 41.67 -25.90
C THR A 728 8.16 43.17 -25.61
N GLY A 729 8.35 43.57 -24.36
CA GLY A 729 8.54 44.98 -23.96
C GLY A 729 7.26 45.83 -24.04
N VAL A 730 6.09 45.19 -24.03
CA VAL A 730 4.81 45.91 -24.04
C VAL A 730 4.44 46.28 -22.61
N ALA A 731 4.18 47.58 -22.36
CA ALA A 731 3.72 48.07 -21.06
C ALA A 731 2.29 47.58 -20.76
N VAL A 732 2.13 46.72 -19.76
CA VAL A 732 0.84 46.18 -19.30
C VAL A 732 0.74 46.37 -17.79
N GLN A 733 -0.49 46.49 -17.30
CA GLN A 733 -0.80 46.58 -15.88
C GLN A 733 -1.60 45.34 -15.46
N LEU A 734 -1.29 44.77 -14.30
CA LEU A 734 -1.97 43.62 -13.73
C LEU A 734 -2.67 44.06 -12.44
N CYS A 735 -4.00 44.04 -12.47
CA CYS A 735 -4.86 44.19 -11.32
C CYS A 735 -5.16 42.79 -10.76
N ALA A 736 -4.69 42.49 -9.55
CA ALA A 736 -4.85 41.17 -8.94
C ALA A 736 -5.13 41.28 -7.45
N PRO A 737 -5.85 40.30 -6.85
CA PRO A 737 -6.20 40.33 -5.43
C PRO A 737 -4.95 40.28 -4.52
N ALA A 738 -5.08 40.76 -3.28
CA ALA A 738 -3.99 40.74 -2.31
C ALA A 738 -3.43 39.33 -2.06
N THR A 739 -4.27 38.30 -2.18
CA THR A 739 -3.87 36.87 -2.09
C THR A 739 -2.85 36.48 -3.16
N PHE A 740 -2.98 37.00 -4.39
CA PHE A 740 -2.01 36.78 -5.46
C PHE A 740 -0.68 37.48 -5.16
N TRP A 741 -0.69 38.76 -4.77
CA TRP A 741 0.54 39.50 -4.48
C TRP A 741 1.31 38.98 -3.27
N CYS A 742 0.63 38.28 -2.37
CA CYS A 742 1.27 37.56 -1.26
C CYS A 742 1.82 36.17 -1.68
N SER A 743 1.50 35.68 -2.88
CA SER A 743 1.94 34.39 -3.40
C SER A 743 3.33 34.48 -4.08
N PRO A 744 4.18 33.44 -3.97
CA PRO A 744 5.40 33.32 -4.76
C PRO A 744 5.17 33.45 -6.28
N LEU A 745 3.98 33.09 -6.78
CA LEU A 745 3.65 33.17 -8.21
C LEU A 745 3.60 34.61 -8.74
N SER A 746 3.36 35.61 -7.89
CA SER A 746 3.28 37.01 -8.31
C SER A 746 4.62 37.62 -8.70
N ARG A 747 5.74 36.99 -8.34
CA ARG A 747 7.05 37.63 -8.44
C ARG A 747 7.54 37.92 -9.83
N PRO A 748 7.32 37.02 -10.80
CA PRO A 748 7.65 37.35 -12.17
C PRO A 748 6.79 38.48 -12.76
N PHE A 749 5.77 38.97 -12.02
CA PHE A 749 4.82 40.00 -12.44
C PHE A 749 4.79 41.22 -11.50
N ALA A 750 5.71 41.30 -10.51
CA ALA A 750 5.67 42.34 -9.47
C ALA A 750 5.77 43.77 -10.02
N HIS A 751 6.48 43.95 -11.14
CA HIS A 751 6.60 45.21 -11.85
C HIS A 751 5.28 45.65 -12.52
N LEU A 752 4.40 44.71 -12.86
CA LEU A 752 3.12 45.03 -13.51
C LEU A 752 2.05 45.46 -12.49
N ARG A 753 2.35 45.46 -11.19
CA ARG A 753 1.38 45.71 -10.13
C ARG A 753 0.79 47.11 -10.27
N GLU A 754 -0.53 47.18 -10.34
CA GLU A 754 -1.26 48.43 -10.18
C GLU A 754 -1.05 48.98 -8.77
N PHE A 755 -0.32 50.09 -8.68
CA PHE A 755 -0.33 50.93 -7.49
C PHE A 755 -1.50 51.90 -7.63
N SER A 756 -2.61 51.57 -6.98
CA SER A 756 -3.65 52.57 -6.75
C SER A 756 -3.02 53.73 -5.97
N ALA A 757 -2.91 54.89 -6.62
CA ALA A 757 -2.58 56.13 -5.96
C ALA A 757 -3.79 56.55 -5.12
N THR A 758 -3.95 55.95 -3.94
CA THR A 758 -4.57 56.50 -2.71
C THR A 758 -4.64 55.43 -1.63
#